data_AF-A0A919FQE9-F1
#
_entry.id   AF-A0A919FQE9-F1
#
_cell.length_a   1.000
_cell.length_b   1.000
_cell.length_c   1.000
_cell.angle_alpha   90.00
_cell.angle_beta   90.00
_cell.angle_gamma   90.00
#
_symmetry.space_group_name_H-M   'P 1'
#
loop_
_entity.id
_entity.type
_entity.pdbx_description
1 polymer ?
#
loop_
_entity_poly.entity_id
_entity_poly.type
_entity_poly.pdbx_seq_one_letter_code
_entity_poly.pdbx_strand_id
1 'polypeptide(L)'
;MSEKRATREPVGSDPAEARLFEASDDGARPRRYLLTMFPYPSGDLHMGHAEVFAITDVVARYWRAKGFDVLNPVGWDSFGLPAENAAIRRGEHPAVYTEANIATQAASIRRFGVSFDWSRRLHTHEPEYFRWTQWLFARLHERGLAYRAAAEVNWCPQDRTVLANEQVVDGACERCGTAVVARSLTQWFFRITAYADRLLDDMTLLEAGWPAHVLTMQRNWIGRRDDVGPGGESARTYRLHDWLVSRQRYWGAPIPVVHCPECGEVVVPDDELPVELPHLEGAELLPPASPSDTEAVSPLAGARDWVATTCPRCGGPAERDTDTMDTFVDSSWYFLRYLSPGYDGGPFRTEDAARWMPAALYVGGVEHATMHLLYARFVTKVLYDMGLVPSSEPYARLLNQGQVVNHGRAMSKSLGNGVDLATELDRHGVDAVRLAMLFSGPPEDDVDWADVSPDAMRKFLARVLRLVPPGSTGADRPDTLRRTVHRIVHEIDGLVEAGRFNVAIARLMELVGEVRRAASGAGGAGAETYGEAVEAVAVVLSLFAPHTAQDLWERLGRTTPVAAQPWPTVDPALLVITEVEAVVQVDGKVRDRMQVSADVAPAELERMARARPAVARAVGDRAVRRVVVRPPHLVAVVLD
;
A
#
# COMPACT_ATOMS: atom_id res chain seq x y z
N MET A 1 24.21 -17.38 -23.23
CA MET A 1 23.25 -17.44 -22.11
C MET A 1 22.34 -18.62 -22.41
N SER A 2 22.45 -19.72 -21.66
CA SER A 2 21.74 -20.97 -21.95
C SER A 2 20.23 -20.80 -21.73
N GLU A 3 19.43 -21.40 -22.63
CA GLU A 3 17.97 -21.47 -22.67
C GLU A 3 17.28 -21.97 -21.38
N LYS A 4 18.02 -22.40 -20.35
CA LYS A 4 17.48 -22.84 -19.06
C LYS A 4 17.11 -21.71 -18.08
N ARG A 5 17.17 -20.42 -18.49
CA ARG A 5 16.86 -19.28 -17.61
C ARG A 5 15.47 -18.67 -17.80
N ALA A 6 14.62 -19.33 -18.59
CA ALA A 6 13.19 -19.07 -18.61
C ALA A 6 12.52 -19.85 -17.45
N THR A 7 11.73 -19.14 -16.65
CA THR A 7 10.78 -19.66 -15.65
C THR A 7 11.38 -20.43 -14.46
N ARG A 8 12.06 -19.74 -13.53
CA ARG A 8 11.97 -20.14 -12.12
C ARG A 8 10.52 -19.89 -11.69
N GLU A 9 9.90 -20.85 -11.02
CA GLU A 9 8.57 -20.61 -10.46
C GLU A 9 8.62 -19.43 -9.46
N PRO A 10 7.53 -18.66 -9.33
CA PRO A 10 7.54 -17.50 -8.45
C PRO A 10 7.87 -17.87 -7.00
N VAL A 11 8.61 -17.01 -6.27
CA VAL A 11 8.85 -17.21 -4.83
C VAL A 11 7.50 -17.34 -4.11
N GLY A 12 7.30 -18.45 -3.39
CA GLY A 12 6.02 -18.82 -2.80
C GLY A 12 5.08 -19.64 -3.70
N SER A 13 5.56 -20.17 -4.84
CA SER A 13 4.81 -21.15 -5.65
C SER A 13 4.80 -22.54 -5.04
N ASP A 14 5.88 -22.91 -4.34
CA ASP A 14 5.93 -24.09 -3.50
C ASP A 14 4.96 -23.89 -2.33
N PRO A 15 3.97 -24.78 -2.11
CA PRO A 15 3.06 -24.70 -0.98
C PRO A 15 3.77 -24.53 0.37
N ALA A 16 4.95 -25.12 0.58
CA ALA A 16 5.71 -24.94 1.81
C ALA A 16 6.28 -23.52 1.95
N GLU A 17 6.69 -22.90 0.83
CA GLU A 17 7.18 -21.52 0.80
C GLU A 17 6.03 -20.50 0.90
N ALA A 18 4.87 -20.80 0.30
CA ALA A 18 3.66 -19.98 0.39
C ALA A 18 3.21 -19.78 1.86
N ARG A 19 3.31 -20.85 2.66
CA ARG A 19 2.97 -20.83 4.09
C ARG A 19 3.92 -19.99 4.95
N LEU A 20 5.09 -19.60 4.43
CA LEU A 20 5.98 -18.66 5.12
C LEU A 20 5.36 -17.27 5.26
N PHE A 21 4.38 -16.95 4.42
CA PHE A 21 3.74 -15.63 4.38
C PHE A 21 2.40 -15.59 5.10
N GLU A 22 1.89 -16.74 5.55
CA GLU A 22 0.70 -16.86 6.41
C GLU A 22 0.98 -16.21 7.78
N ALA A 23 0.04 -15.39 8.25
CA ALA A 23 0.08 -14.91 9.63
C ALA A 23 -0.09 -16.11 10.59
N SER A 24 0.69 -16.15 11.67
CA SER A 24 0.73 -17.32 12.55
C SER A 24 -0.43 -17.40 13.53
N ASP A 25 -1.07 -16.27 13.85
CA ASP A 25 -2.23 -16.19 14.76
C ASP A 25 -2.04 -16.82 16.15
N ASP A 26 -0.82 -17.12 16.57
CA ASP A 26 -0.52 -17.82 17.83
C ASP A 26 -0.21 -16.88 19.02
N GLY A 27 0.10 -15.61 18.75
CA GLY A 27 0.44 -14.60 19.77
C GLY A 27 1.88 -14.72 20.28
N ALA A 28 2.72 -15.56 19.66
CA ALA A 28 4.10 -15.79 20.08
C ALA A 28 5.05 -14.63 19.72
N ARG A 29 4.66 -13.76 18.78
CA ARG A 29 5.48 -12.67 18.24
C ARG A 29 4.71 -11.35 18.22
N PRO A 30 5.40 -10.19 18.33
CA PRO A 30 4.75 -8.90 18.14
C PRO A 30 4.14 -8.80 16.74
N ARG A 31 2.94 -8.26 16.64
CA ARG A 31 2.16 -8.23 15.38
C ARG A 31 2.46 -7.00 14.53
N ARG A 32 2.33 -7.14 13.22
CA ARG A 32 2.28 -6.05 12.24
C ARG A 32 1.23 -6.36 11.18
N TYR A 33 0.19 -5.54 11.11
CA TYR A 33 -0.81 -5.65 10.07
C TYR A 33 -0.53 -4.62 8.98
N LEU A 34 -0.28 -5.10 7.76
CA LEU A 34 0.01 -4.29 6.58
C LEU A 34 -1.11 -4.45 5.56
N LEU A 35 -1.48 -3.35 4.91
CA LEU A 35 -2.53 -3.33 3.90
C LEU A 35 -2.04 -2.65 2.63
N THR A 36 -2.21 -3.36 1.52
CA THR A 36 -2.30 -2.74 0.19
C THR A 36 -3.76 -2.40 -0.07
N MET A 37 -4.05 -1.22 -0.62
CA MET A 37 -5.33 -0.96 -1.23
C MET A 37 -5.58 -1.99 -2.35
N PHE A 38 -6.60 -2.84 -2.16
CA PHE A 38 -6.88 -3.94 -3.07
C PHE A 38 -7.36 -3.45 -4.47
N PRO A 39 -7.03 -4.16 -5.55
CA PRO A 39 -7.36 -3.72 -6.90
C PRO A 39 -8.83 -3.96 -7.27
N TYR A 40 -9.33 -3.14 -8.18
CA TYR A 40 -10.54 -3.42 -8.96
C TYR A 40 -10.21 -4.44 -10.07
N PRO A 41 -10.97 -5.55 -10.23
CA PRO A 41 -10.79 -6.52 -11.31
C PRO A 41 -11.42 -6.03 -12.63
N SER A 42 -11.06 -4.83 -13.07
CA SER A 42 -11.60 -4.16 -14.27
C SER A 42 -10.69 -4.23 -15.51
N GLY A 43 -9.63 -5.02 -15.43
CA GLY A 43 -8.63 -5.25 -16.47
C GLY A 43 -7.32 -5.80 -15.91
N ASP A 44 -6.28 -5.84 -16.74
CA ASP A 44 -4.95 -6.32 -16.35
C ASP A 44 -4.22 -5.32 -15.43
N LEU A 45 -3.26 -5.83 -14.66
CA LEU A 45 -2.43 -5.00 -13.79
C LEU A 45 -1.43 -4.19 -14.61
N HIS A 46 -1.19 -2.97 -14.18
CA HIS A 46 -0.21 -2.05 -14.78
C HIS A 46 0.89 -1.66 -13.79
N MET A 47 1.88 -0.89 -14.26
CA MET A 47 3.04 -0.51 -13.44
C MET A 47 2.71 0.25 -12.15
N GLY A 48 1.63 1.03 -12.10
CA GLY A 48 1.11 1.60 -10.83
C GLY A 48 0.77 0.54 -9.77
N HIS A 49 0.18 -0.59 -10.14
CA HIS A 49 -0.06 -1.69 -9.20
C HIS A 49 1.26 -2.33 -8.75
N ALA A 50 2.22 -2.46 -9.69
CA ALA A 50 3.53 -3.04 -9.40
C ALA A 50 4.31 -2.24 -8.35
N GLU A 51 4.22 -0.90 -8.39
CA GLU A 51 4.83 -0.02 -7.40
C GLU A 51 4.24 -0.25 -6.00
N VAL A 52 2.92 -0.16 -5.86
CA VAL A 52 2.22 -0.35 -4.58
C VAL A 52 2.54 -1.72 -3.98
N PHE A 53 2.49 -2.76 -4.81
CA PHE A 53 2.83 -4.12 -4.37
C PHE A 53 4.29 -4.24 -3.97
N ALA A 54 5.23 -3.63 -4.70
CA ALA A 54 6.65 -3.68 -4.36
C ALA A 54 6.95 -2.95 -3.04
N ILE A 55 6.40 -1.75 -2.84
CA ILE A 55 6.53 -0.97 -1.59
C ILE A 55 6.04 -1.80 -0.40
N THR A 56 4.82 -2.31 -0.52
CA THR A 56 4.19 -3.08 0.56
C THR A 56 4.98 -4.36 0.86
N ASP A 57 5.44 -5.05 -0.18
CA ASP A 57 6.21 -6.28 -0.02
C ASP A 57 7.57 -6.08 0.67
N VAL A 58 8.27 -4.98 0.37
CA VAL A 58 9.52 -4.62 1.06
C VAL A 58 9.28 -4.52 2.56
N VAL A 59 8.23 -3.79 2.97
CA VAL A 59 7.89 -3.60 4.38
C VAL A 59 7.47 -4.92 5.04
N ALA A 60 6.65 -5.74 4.36
CA ALA A 60 6.22 -7.03 4.86
C ALA A 60 7.39 -7.98 5.11
N ARG A 61 8.30 -8.12 4.14
CA ARG A 61 9.49 -8.97 4.22
C ARG A 61 10.44 -8.46 5.31
N TYR A 62 10.62 -7.14 5.39
CA TYR A 62 11.44 -6.53 6.43
C TYR A 62 10.90 -6.82 7.83
N TRP A 63 9.60 -6.61 8.08
CA TRP A 63 9.00 -6.92 9.38
C TRP A 63 9.08 -8.42 9.72
N ARG A 64 8.90 -9.33 8.75
CA ARG A 64 9.11 -10.77 9.01
C ARG A 64 10.57 -11.06 9.40
N ALA A 65 11.54 -10.48 8.69
CA ALA A 65 12.97 -10.63 9.02
C ALA A 65 13.31 -10.05 10.40
N LYS A 66 12.61 -9.00 10.85
CA LYS A 66 12.74 -8.43 12.21
C LYS A 66 12.00 -9.25 13.29
N GLY A 67 11.37 -10.36 12.93
CA GLY A 67 10.73 -11.28 13.87
C GLY A 67 9.28 -10.93 14.23
N PHE A 68 8.62 -10.04 13.49
CA PHE A 68 7.19 -9.77 13.67
C PHE A 68 6.34 -10.89 13.07
N ASP A 69 5.16 -11.11 13.66
CA ASP A 69 4.06 -11.82 13.02
C ASP A 69 3.36 -10.84 12.05
N VAL A 70 3.45 -11.10 10.75
CA VAL A 70 3.03 -10.14 9.73
C VAL A 70 1.79 -10.63 9.00
N LEU A 71 0.70 -9.88 9.13
CA LEU A 71 -0.49 -10.03 8.31
C LEU A 71 -0.36 -9.10 7.10
N ASN A 72 -0.23 -9.67 5.90
CA ASN A 72 -0.19 -8.95 4.62
C ASN A 72 -1.14 -9.65 3.62
N PRO A 73 -2.46 -9.39 3.67
CA PRO A 73 -3.45 -10.12 2.90
C PRO A 73 -3.64 -9.52 1.49
N VAL A 74 -4.39 -10.23 0.65
CA VAL A 74 -4.76 -9.79 -0.71
C VAL A 74 -6.23 -10.10 -0.99
N GLY A 75 -6.90 -9.30 -1.82
CA GLY A 75 -8.28 -9.51 -2.22
C GLY A 75 -8.65 -8.62 -3.40
N TRP A 76 -9.94 -8.54 -3.73
CA TRP A 76 -10.43 -7.77 -4.87
C TRP A 76 -11.71 -7.02 -4.52
N ASP A 77 -11.74 -5.73 -4.86
CA ASP A 77 -12.96 -4.91 -4.85
C ASP A 77 -13.75 -5.20 -6.13
N SER A 78 -14.61 -6.19 -6.06
CA SER A 78 -15.13 -6.92 -7.22
C SER A 78 -16.59 -6.62 -7.57
N PHE A 79 -17.30 -5.87 -6.71
CA PHE A 79 -18.59 -5.25 -7.03
C PHE A 79 -18.45 -3.84 -7.59
N GLY A 80 -19.55 -3.31 -8.13
CA GLY A 80 -19.72 -1.92 -8.52
C GLY A 80 -19.40 -1.60 -9.98
N LEU A 81 -19.53 -0.30 -10.29
CA LEU A 81 -19.41 0.26 -11.62
C LEU A 81 -18.11 -0.08 -12.39
N PRO A 82 -16.91 -0.15 -11.77
CA PRO A 82 -15.68 -0.44 -12.51
C PRO A 82 -15.72 -1.79 -13.24
N ALA A 83 -16.11 -2.87 -12.54
CA ALA A 83 -16.21 -4.22 -13.10
C ALA A 83 -17.41 -4.33 -14.05
N GLU A 84 -18.57 -3.81 -13.65
CA GLU A 84 -19.80 -3.89 -14.44
C GLU A 84 -19.70 -3.15 -15.79
N ASN A 85 -19.22 -1.90 -15.78
CA ASN A 85 -19.05 -1.13 -17.01
C ASN A 85 -18.02 -1.78 -17.96
N ALA A 86 -17.00 -2.45 -17.41
CA ALA A 86 -16.01 -3.17 -18.21
C ALA A 86 -16.60 -4.43 -18.84
N ALA A 87 -17.41 -5.19 -18.10
CA ALA A 87 -18.12 -6.36 -18.60
C ALA A 87 -19.14 -5.99 -19.70
N ILE A 88 -19.95 -4.95 -19.46
CA ILE A 88 -20.95 -4.46 -20.43
C ILE A 88 -20.30 -4.08 -21.76
N ARG A 89 -19.15 -3.38 -21.75
CA ARG A 89 -18.43 -2.99 -22.99
C ARG A 89 -17.96 -4.19 -23.80
N ARG A 90 -17.81 -5.36 -23.18
CA ARG A 90 -17.37 -6.61 -23.84
C ARG A 90 -18.54 -7.54 -24.17
N GLY A 91 -19.76 -7.20 -23.76
CA GLY A 91 -20.93 -8.05 -23.90
C GLY A 91 -20.87 -9.31 -23.02
N GLU A 92 -20.20 -9.24 -21.88
CA GLU A 92 -20.00 -10.36 -20.94
C GLU A 92 -20.80 -10.14 -19.65
N HIS A 93 -21.18 -11.23 -18.96
CA HIS A 93 -21.80 -11.14 -17.64
C HIS A 93 -20.76 -10.64 -16.61
N PRO A 94 -21.09 -9.66 -15.73
CA PRO A 94 -20.16 -9.10 -14.76
C PRO A 94 -19.46 -10.12 -13.86
N ALA A 95 -20.15 -11.17 -13.40
CA ALA A 95 -19.53 -12.26 -12.63
C ALA A 95 -18.42 -12.99 -13.39
N VAL A 96 -18.69 -13.36 -14.66
CA VAL A 96 -17.72 -14.09 -15.50
C VAL A 96 -16.52 -13.21 -15.81
N TYR A 97 -16.77 -11.95 -16.19
CA TYR A 97 -15.73 -10.98 -16.45
C TYR A 97 -14.85 -10.75 -15.21
N THR A 98 -15.49 -10.55 -14.05
CA THR A 98 -14.82 -10.33 -12.75
C THR A 98 -13.91 -11.50 -12.39
N GLU A 99 -14.42 -12.73 -12.41
CA GLU A 99 -13.65 -13.93 -12.09
C GLU A 99 -12.45 -14.14 -13.03
N ALA A 100 -12.65 -13.92 -14.34
CA ALA A 100 -11.57 -14.02 -15.31
C ALA A 100 -10.46 -12.99 -15.03
N ASN A 101 -10.81 -11.75 -14.71
CA ASN A 101 -9.81 -10.73 -14.34
C ASN A 101 -9.14 -11.06 -13.02
N ILE A 102 -9.88 -11.50 -12.01
CA ILE A 102 -9.32 -11.92 -10.72
C ILE A 102 -8.28 -13.03 -10.93
N ALA A 103 -8.58 -14.04 -11.75
CA ALA A 103 -7.64 -15.11 -12.06
C ALA A 103 -6.35 -14.60 -12.72
N THR A 104 -6.48 -13.72 -13.74
CA THR A 104 -5.35 -13.10 -14.44
C THR A 104 -4.50 -12.22 -13.52
N GLN A 105 -5.15 -11.37 -12.71
CA GLN A 105 -4.47 -10.51 -11.75
C GLN A 105 -3.79 -11.35 -10.66
N ALA A 106 -4.45 -12.38 -10.11
CA ALA A 106 -3.86 -13.27 -9.12
C ALA A 106 -2.63 -14.01 -9.65
N ALA A 107 -2.66 -14.50 -10.90
CA ALA A 107 -1.51 -15.09 -11.55
C ALA A 107 -0.35 -14.09 -11.69
N SER A 108 -0.66 -12.85 -12.08
CA SER A 108 0.32 -11.78 -12.22
C SER A 108 0.94 -11.37 -10.87
N ILE A 109 0.15 -11.27 -9.80
CA ILE A 109 0.64 -10.96 -8.44
C ILE A 109 1.54 -12.08 -7.92
N ARG A 110 1.13 -13.36 -8.09
CA ARG A 110 1.98 -14.50 -7.73
C ARG A 110 3.30 -14.44 -8.48
N ARG A 111 3.24 -14.23 -9.80
CA ARG A 111 4.43 -14.06 -10.64
C ARG A 111 5.32 -12.91 -10.19
N PHE A 112 4.75 -11.81 -9.72
CA PHE A 112 5.49 -10.65 -9.20
C PHE A 112 6.20 -10.94 -7.86
N GLY A 113 5.91 -12.07 -7.22
CA GLY A 113 6.60 -12.56 -6.03
C GLY A 113 6.26 -11.77 -4.76
N VAL A 114 5.03 -11.26 -4.66
CA VAL A 114 4.57 -10.52 -3.47
C VAL A 114 4.29 -11.51 -2.33
N SER A 115 4.79 -11.22 -1.13
CA SER A 115 4.64 -12.03 0.09
C SER A 115 3.27 -11.87 0.77
N PHE A 116 2.21 -12.04 -0.02
CA PHE A 116 0.84 -12.02 0.49
C PHE A 116 0.48 -13.33 1.21
N ASP A 117 -0.34 -13.19 2.24
CA ASP A 117 -1.10 -14.28 2.85
C ASP A 117 -2.31 -14.60 1.97
N TRP A 118 -2.15 -15.61 1.11
CA TRP A 118 -3.20 -16.05 0.20
C TRP A 118 -4.32 -16.84 0.88
N SER A 119 -4.10 -17.33 2.11
CA SER A 119 -5.13 -18.03 2.89
C SER A 119 -6.26 -17.08 3.30
N ARG A 120 -5.97 -15.77 3.32
CA ARG A 120 -6.90 -14.70 3.66
C ARG A 120 -7.50 -13.98 2.45
N ARG A 121 -7.44 -14.62 1.28
CA ARG A 121 -8.04 -14.09 0.04
C ARG A 121 -9.55 -13.87 0.18
N LEU A 122 -10.04 -12.73 -0.28
CA LEU A 122 -11.49 -12.42 -0.37
C LEU A 122 -11.83 -11.66 -1.64
N HIS A 123 -13.06 -11.82 -2.14
CA HIS A 123 -13.61 -10.97 -3.19
C HIS A 123 -14.94 -10.39 -2.69
N THR A 124 -15.14 -9.08 -2.86
CA THR A 124 -16.34 -8.42 -2.31
C THR A 124 -17.67 -8.87 -2.91
N HIS A 125 -17.65 -9.49 -4.11
CA HIS A 125 -18.86 -9.98 -4.79
C HIS A 125 -19.36 -11.36 -4.32
N GLU A 126 -18.58 -12.06 -3.48
CA GLU A 126 -18.97 -13.38 -2.98
C GLU A 126 -20.01 -13.28 -1.86
N PRO A 127 -21.02 -14.16 -1.79
CA PRO A 127 -22.03 -14.17 -0.72
C PRO A 127 -21.45 -14.23 0.69
N GLU A 128 -20.33 -14.93 0.87
CA GLU A 128 -19.60 -15.01 2.15
C GLU A 128 -18.99 -13.67 2.61
N TYR A 129 -18.87 -12.71 1.70
CA TYR A 129 -18.47 -11.33 1.98
C TYR A 129 -19.69 -10.42 2.12
N PHE A 130 -20.49 -10.26 1.06
CA PHE A 130 -21.50 -9.20 1.02
C PHE A 130 -22.70 -9.43 1.94
N ARG A 131 -22.92 -10.66 2.45
CA ARG A 131 -23.84 -10.90 3.59
C ARG A 131 -23.52 -9.96 4.77
N TRP A 132 -22.24 -9.65 4.96
CA TRP A 132 -21.77 -8.81 6.05
C TRP A 132 -21.81 -7.33 5.70
N THR A 133 -21.74 -6.98 4.42
CA THR A 133 -22.11 -5.64 3.94
C THR A 133 -23.60 -5.38 4.20
N GLN A 134 -24.48 -6.35 3.95
CA GLN A 134 -25.91 -6.28 4.27
C GLN A 134 -26.16 -6.19 5.77
N TRP A 135 -25.46 -6.99 6.56
CA TRP A 135 -25.47 -6.89 8.02
C TRP A 135 -25.04 -5.50 8.50
N LEU A 136 -23.97 -4.92 7.92
CA LEU A 136 -23.51 -3.59 8.26
C LEU A 136 -24.61 -2.55 7.98
N PHE A 137 -25.25 -2.62 6.81
CA PHE A 137 -26.40 -1.77 6.48
C PHE A 137 -27.50 -1.89 7.54
N ALA A 138 -27.90 -3.11 7.93
CA ALA A 138 -28.92 -3.35 8.94
C ALA A 138 -28.56 -2.70 10.29
N ARG A 139 -27.31 -2.84 10.73
CA ARG A 139 -26.81 -2.23 11.97
C ARG A 139 -26.78 -0.70 11.92
N LEU A 140 -26.48 -0.10 10.76
CA LEU A 140 -26.57 1.35 10.55
C LEU A 140 -28.04 1.80 10.55
N HIS A 141 -28.95 1.06 9.92
CA HIS A 141 -30.38 1.36 9.88
C HIS A 141 -31.00 1.37 11.29
N GLU A 142 -30.73 0.34 12.10
CA GLU A 142 -31.17 0.26 13.51
C GLU A 142 -30.71 1.44 14.36
N ARG A 143 -29.58 2.05 14.01
CA ARG A 143 -28.99 3.21 14.70
C ARG A 143 -29.42 4.55 14.11
N GLY A 144 -30.34 4.56 13.13
CA GLY A 144 -30.76 5.78 12.43
C GLY A 144 -29.65 6.40 11.56
N LEU A 145 -28.62 5.62 11.25
CA LEU A 145 -27.48 6.01 10.42
C LEU A 145 -27.69 5.62 8.96
N ALA A 146 -28.46 4.59 8.63
CA ALA A 146 -28.94 4.37 7.27
C ALA A 146 -30.40 4.81 7.16
N TYR A 147 -30.72 5.65 6.19
CA TYR A 147 -32.07 6.19 6.00
C TYR A 147 -32.37 6.46 4.53
N ARG A 148 -33.65 6.48 4.17
CA ARG A 148 -34.13 6.80 2.82
C ARG A 148 -34.75 8.19 2.79
N ALA A 149 -34.40 9.01 1.79
CA ALA A 149 -34.93 10.36 1.65
C ALA A 149 -34.97 10.82 0.20
N ALA A 150 -35.91 11.72 -0.12
CA ALA A 150 -35.89 12.48 -1.36
C ALA A 150 -34.82 13.57 -1.27
N ALA A 151 -33.93 13.62 -2.26
CA ALA A 151 -32.87 14.61 -2.33
C ALA A 151 -32.57 14.98 -3.78
N GLU A 152 -32.01 16.18 -3.97
CA GLU A 152 -31.31 16.51 -5.20
C GLU A 152 -29.98 15.74 -5.21
N VAL A 153 -29.84 14.83 -6.17
CA VAL A 153 -28.72 13.89 -6.27
C VAL A 153 -27.98 14.09 -7.58
N ASN A 154 -26.68 13.81 -7.54
CA ASN A 154 -25.85 13.76 -8.74
C ASN A 154 -26.25 12.55 -9.58
N TRP A 155 -26.56 12.77 -10.86
CA TRP A 155 -26.93 11.74 -11.82
C TRP A 155 -25.96 11.73 -12.98
N CYS A 156 -25.45 10.54 -13.34
CA CYS A 156 -24.68 10.33 -14.57
C CYS A 156 -25.61 9.83 -15.68
N PRO A 157 -25.86 10.61 -16.76
CA PRO A 157 -26.72 10.17 -17.86
C PRO A 157 -26.18 8.94 -18.62
N GLN A 158 -24.86 8.78 -18.67
CA GLN A 158 -24.21 7.68 -19.37
C GLN A 158 -24.25 6.38 -18.55
N ASP A 159 -23.90 6.45 -17.26
CA ASP A 159 -23.93 5.29 -16.35
C ASP A 159 -25.36 4.99 -15.85
N ARG A 160 -26.31 5.91 -16.06
CA ARG A 160 -27.72 5.82 -15.66
C ARG A 160 -27.90 5.44 -14.19
N THR A 161 -27.14 6.10 -13.33
CA THR A 161 -27.20 5.91 -11.89
C THR A 161 -26.80 7.19 -11.17
N VAL A 162 -27.23 7.27 -9.91
CA VAL A 162 -26.77 8.28 -8.95
C VAL A 162 -25.29 8.11 -8.60
N LEU A 163 -24.65 9.22 -8.24
CA LEU A 163 -23.27 9.31 -7.77
C LEU A 163 -23.21 10.01 -6.41
N ALA A 164 -22.30 9.59 -5.54
CA ALA A 164 -21.95 10.37 -4.34
C ALA A 164 -21.24 11.66 -4.74
N ASN A 165 -21.22 12.67 -3.87
CA ASN A 165 -20.55 13.96 -4.13
C ASN A 165 -19.06 13.77 -4.43
N GLU A 166 -18.44 12.81 -3.75
CA GLU A 166 -17.04 12.46 -3.89
C GLU A 166 -16.72 11.83 -5.26
N GLN A 167 -17.73 11.30 -5.98
CA GLN A 167 -17.59 10.69 -7.31
C GLN A 167 -17.80 11.71 -8.45
N VAL A 168 -17.94 12.99 -8.12
CA VAL A 168 -18.08 14.10 -9.07
C VAL A 168 -16.82 14.96 -9.04
N VAL A 169 -16.04 14.90 -10.12
CA VAL A 169 -14.77 15.64 -10.27
C VAL A 169 -14.97 16.69 -11.35
N ASP A 170 -14.79 17.97 -11.00
CA ASP A 170 -14.99 19.12 -11.90
C ASP A 170 -16.35 19.11 -12.63
N GLY A 171 -17.40 18.65 -11.96
CA GLY A 171 -18.76 18.55 -12.51
C GLY A 171 -19.00 17.36 -13.44
N ALA A 172 -18.04 16.45 -13.58
CA ALA A 172 -18.13 15.25 -14.40
C ALA A 172 -18.03 13.96 -13.55
N CYS A 173 -18.57 12.86 -14.08
CA CYS A 173 -18.44 11.53 -13.46
C CYS A 173 -16.96 11.13 -13.44
N GLU A 174 -16.45 10.74 -12.26
CA GLU A 174 -15.05 10.31 -12.08
C GLU A 174 -14.64 9.15 -13.01
N ARG A 175 -15.61 8.36 -13.48
CA ARG A 175 -15.37 7.11 -14.23
C ARG A 175 -15.45 7.30 -15.74
N CYS A 176 -16.55 7.89 -16.22
CA CYS A 176 -16.82 8.02 -17.65
C CYS A 176 -16.61 9.43 -18.20
N GLY A 177 -16.34 10.43 -17.34
CA GLY A 177 -16.13 11.82 -17.73
C GLY A 177 -17.37 12.53 -18.28
N THR A 178 -18.55 11.91 -18.22
CA THR A 178 -19.81 12.53 -18.65
C THR A 178 -20.22 13.61 -17.66
N ALA A 179 -20.72 14.75 -18.17
CA ALA A 179 -21.26 15.83 -17.34
C ALA A 179 -22.39 15.31 -16.44
N VAL A 180 -22.27 15.61 -15.15
CA VAL A 180 -23.25 15.22 -14.14
C VAL A 180 -24.40 16.22 -14.13
N VAL A 181 -25.62 15.71 -13.99
CA VAL A 181 -26.84 16.53 -13.87
C VAL A 181 -27.50 16.29 -12.52
N ALA A 182 -28.22 17.28 -12.02
CA ALA A 182 -29.02 17.15 -10.81
C ALA A 182 -30.36 16.45 -11.13
N ARG A 183 -30.79 15.55 -10.24
CA ARG A 183 -32.13 14.92 -10.27
C ARG A 183 -32.72 14.83 -8.87
N SER A 184 -34.04 14.85 -8.75
CA SER A 184 -34.72 14.72 -7.46
C SER A 184 -35.19 13.29 -7.25
N LEU A 185 -34.38 12.45 -6.60
CA LEU A 185 -34.67 11.02 -6.40
C LEU A 185 -34.79 10.67 -4.92
N THR A 186 -35.63 9.68 -4.61
CA THR A 186 -35.65 9.04 -3.28
C THR A 186 -34.58 7.97 -3.24
N GLN A 187 -33.59 8.11 -2.36
CA GLN A 187 -32.37 7.29 -2.32
C GLN A 187 -31.97 6.95 -0.88
N TRP A 188 -31.08 5.97 -0.74
CA TRP A 188 -30.49 5.57 0.54
C TRP A 188 -29.22 6.34 0.85
N PHE A 189 -29.11 6.79 2.10
CA PHE A 189 -27.99 7.57 2.62
C PHE A 189 -27.46 6.96 3.91
N PHE A 190 -26.14 7.04 4.11
CA PHE A 190 -25.52 6.90 5.40
C PHE A 190 -25.25 8.27 6.02
N ARG A 191 -25.70 8.47 7.26
CA ARG A 191 -25.60 9.70 8.05
C ARG A 191 -24.18 9.93 8.58
N ILE A 192 -23.20 10.00 7.68
CA ILE A 192 -21.80 10.26 8.01
C ILE A 192 -21.63 11.62 8.70
N THR A 193 -22.52 12.59 8.44
CA THR A 193 -22.50 13.90 9.11
C THR A 193 -22.71 13.81 10.62
N ALA A 194 -23.37 12.76 11.13
CA ALA A 194 -23.47 12.49 12.56
C ALA A 194 -22.11 12.23 13.23
N TYR A 195 -21.09 11.88 12.43
CA TYR A 195 -19.71 11.64 12.87
C TYR A 195 -18.75 12.75 12.42
N ALA A 196 -19.23 13.84 11.82
CA ALA A 196 -18.37 14.88 11.23
C ALA A 196 -17.38 15.48 12.24
N ASP A 197 -17.83 15.78 13.46
CA ASP A 197 -16.96 16.27 14.53
C ASP A 197 -15.88 15.26 14.90
N ARG A 198 -16.22 13.99 15.13
CA ARG A 198 -15.23 12.95 15.45
C ARG A 198 -14.27 12.68 14.30
N LEU A 199 -14.75 12.70 13.05
CA LEU A 199 -13.89 12.57 11.87
C LEU A 199 -12.88 13.71 11.78
N LEU A 200 -13.20 14.89 12.31
CA LEU A 200 -12.31 16.05 12.31
C LEU A 200 -11.39 16.08 13.54
N ASP A 201 -11.95 15.92 14.73
CA ASP A 201 -11.24 16.05 16.01
C ASP A 201 -10.28 14.88 16.25
N ASP A 202 -10.66 13.66 15.86
CA ASP A 202 -9.80 12.47 15.97
C ASP A 202 -8.63 12.48 14.96
N MET A 203 -8.54 13.47 14.06
CA MET A 203 -7.35 13.61 13.20
C MET A 203 -6.06 13.80 14.01
N THR A 204 -6.16 14.30 15.24
CA THR A 204 -5.04 14.39 16.19
C THR A 204 -4.40 13.02 16.46
N LEU A 205 -5.18 11.93 16.40
CA LEU A 205 -4.69 10.56 16.53
C LEU A 205 -3.88 10.10 15.30
N LEU A 206 -4.05 10.79 14.16
CA LEU A 206 -3.49 10.42 12.86
C LEU A 206 -2.25 11.25 12.47
N GLU A 207 -2.05 12.42 13.08
CA GLU A 207 -1.00 13.39 12.68
C GLU A 207 0.42 12.82 12.70
N ALA A 208 0.70 11.83 13.55
CA ALA A 208 2.00 11.19 13.63
C ALA A 208 2.26 10.17 12.51
N GLY A 209 1.21 9.70 11.82
CA GLY A 209 1.29 8.59 10.88
C GLY A 209 0.69 8.85 9.49
N TRP A 210 -0.08 9.93 9.32
CA TRP A 210 -0.74 10.26 8.06
C TRP A 210 -0.10 11.49 7.40
N PRO A 211 -0.02 11.54 6.05
CA PRO A 211 0.50 12.70 5.35
C PRO A 211 -0.36 13.95 5.63
N ALA A 212 0.30 15.07 5.94
CA ALA A 212 -0.37 16.32 6.28
C ALA A 212 -1.31 16.83 5.16
N HIS A 213 -0.96 16.57 3.90
CA HIS A 213 -1.80 16.96 2.76
C HIS A 213 -3.12 16.17 2.72
N VAL A 214 -3.13 14.86 3.03
CA VAL A 214 -4.36 14.06 3.14
C VAL A 214 -5.26 14.56 4.25
N LEU A 215 -4.69 14.81 5.43
CA LEU A 215 -5.44 15.39 6.54
C LEU A 215 -6.03 16.74 6.16
N THR A 216 -5.28 17.58 5.44
CA THR A 216 -5.76 18.87 4.93
C THR A 216 -6.92 18.70 3.94
N MET A 217 -6.82 17.74 3.00
CA MET A 217 -7.91 17.42 2.09
C MET A 217 -9.17 16.99 2.83
N GLN A 218 -9.07 16.10 3.82
CA GLN A 218 -10.21 15.68 4.63
C GLN A 218 -10.78 16.82 5.48
N ARG A 219 -9.94 17.68 6.08
CA ARG A 219 -10.40 18.87 6.84
C ARG A 219 -11.21 19.79 5.95
N ASN A 220 -10.70 20.06 4.75
CA ASN A 220 -11.38 20.90 3.76
C ASN A 220 -12.66 20.23 3.23
N TRP A 221 -12.68 18.89 3.13
CA TRP A 221 -13.86 18.10 2.76
C TRP A 221 -14.97 18.19 3.80
N ILE A 222 -14.63 17.94 5.06
CA ILE A 222 -15.57 18.01 6.18
C ILE A 222 -16.08 19.45 6.35
N GLY A 223 -15.17 20.43 6.31
CA GLY A 223 -15.49 21.85 6.24
C GLY A 223 -16.36 22.36 7.38
N ARG A 224 -16.01 22.03 8.64
CA ARG A 224 -16.68 22.54 9.84
C ARG A 224 -16.58 24.06 9.92
N ARG A 225 -17.71 24.73 10.16
CA ARG A 225 -17.80 26.16 10.44
C ARG A 225 -18.64 26.38 11.69
N ASP A 226 -18.14 27.23 12.58
CA ASP A 226 -18.88 27.69 13.75
C ASP A 226 -19.30 29.15 13.48
N ASP A 227 -20.58 29.36 13.19
CA ASP A 227 -21.15 30.67 12.94
C ASP A 227 -21.79 31.20 14.23
N VAL A 228 -21.61 32.48 14.53
CA VAL A 228 -22.33 33.16 15.60
C VAL A 228 -23.42 34.01 14.96
N GLY A 229 -24.67 33.65 15.20
CA GLY A 229 -25.82 34.38 14.70
C GLY A 229 -25.92 35.79 15.32
N PRO A 230 -26.71 36.70 14.73
CA PRO A 230 -26.88 38.07 15.22
C PRO A 230 -27.39 38.17 16.68
N GLY A 231 -28.02 37.11 17.20
CA GLY A 231 -28.49 36.99 18.58
C GLY A 231 -27.51 36.33 19.56
N GLY A 232 -26.28 35.99 19.14
CA GLY A 232 -25.29 35.32 19.99
C GLY A 232 -25.41 33.79 20.06
N GLU A 233 -26.33 33.19 19.30
CA GLU A 233 -26.46 31.73 19.18
C GLU A 233 -25.36 31.17 18.28
N SER A 234 -24.66 30.13 18.73
CA SER A 234 -23.67 29.43 17.92
C SER A 234 -24.35 28.33 17.09
N ALA A 235 -24.14 28.35 15.79
CA ALA A 235 -24.58 27.31 14.85
C ALA A 235 -23.37 26.64 14.22
N ARG A 236 -23.30 25.30 14.32
CA ARG A 236 -22.26 24.50 13.68
C ARG A 236 -22.78 23.96 12.35
N THR A 237 -22.07 24.22 11.27
CA THR A 237 -22.37 23.74 9.92
C THR A 237 -21.19 22.99 9.32
N TYR A 238 -21.45 22.13 8.32
CA TYR A 238 -20.43 21.33 7.64
C TYR A 238 -20.61 21.43 6.13
N ARG A 239 -19.51 21.29 5.39
CA ARG A 239 -19.54 21.06 3.93
C ARG A 239 -19.81 19.59 3.59
N LEU A 240 -19.48 18.67 4.50
CA LEU A 240 -19.80 17.25 4.36
C LEU A 240 -21.30 17.05 4.19
N HIS A 241 -21.68 16.20 3.25
CA HIS A 241 -23.05 15.75 3.07
C HIS A 241 -23.17 14.29 3.51
N ASP A 242 -24.40 13.84 3.75
CA ASP A 242 -24.65 12.43 4.01
C ASP A 242 -24.32 11.58 2.76
N TRP A 243 -23.77 10.39 3.00
CA TRP A 243 -23.18 9.56 1.98
C TRP A 243 -24.27 8.80 1.21
N LEU A 244 -24.46 9.14 -0.06
CA LEU A 244 -25.41 8.47 -0.95
C LEU A 244 -24.89 7.07 -1.36
N VAL A 245 -25.58 6.01 -0.92
CA VAL A 245 -25.12 4.61 -1.06
C VAL A 245 -25.90 3.76 -2.06
N SER A 246 -27.16 4.06 -2.35
CA SER A 246 -27.94 3.27 -3.34
C SER A 246 -27.50 3.54 -4.77
N ARG A 247 -27.54 2.53 -5.63
CA ARG A 247 -27.20 2.59 -7.05
C ARG A 247 -28.22 1.82 -7.88
N GLN A 248 -28.64 2.39 -9.01
CA GLN A 248 -29.58 1.77 -9.95
C GLN A 248 -28.85 0.83 -10.90
N ARG A 249 -28.13 -0.13 -10.34
CA ARG A 249 -27.19 -1.00 -11.03
C ARG A 249 -27.36 -2.44 -10.57
N TYR A 250 -27.00 -3.39 -11.43
CA TYR A 250 -27.13 -4.81 -11.15
C TYR A 250 -25.97 -5.32 -10.28
N TRP A 251 -24.74 -4.95 -10.63
CA TRP A 251 -23.54 -5.56 -10.04
C TRP A 251 -23.10 -4.86 -8.74
N GLY A 252 -23.83 -5.10 -7.66
CA GLY A 252 -23.51 -4.64 -6.31
C GLY A 252 -24.25 -5.44 -5.25
N ALA A 253 -23.89 -5.27 -3.98
CA ALA A 253 -24.57 -5.94 -2.88
C ALA A 253 -26.03 -5.45 -2.78
N PRO A 254 -27.06 -6.32 -2.86
CA PRO A 254 -28.45 -5.90 -2.74
C PRO A 254 -28.73 -5.21 -1.40
N ILE A 255 -29.51 -4.12 -1.41
CA ILE A 255 -29.94 -3.46 -0.16
C ILE A 255 -30.93 -4.40 0.56
N PRO A 256 -30.68 -4.79 1.82
CA PRO A 256 -31.45 -5.82 2.52
C PRO A 256 -32.73 -5.22 3.13
N VAL A 257 -33.59 -4.60 2.30
CA VAL A 257 -34.87 -4.01 2.70
C VAL A 257 -35.99 -4.55 1.82
N VAL A 258 -37.15 -4.77 2.42
CA VAL A 258 -38.41 -5.01 1.72
C VAL A 258 -39.39 -3.86 1.96
N HIS A 259 -40.12 -3.48 0.92
CA HIS A 259 -41.16 -2.48 0.91
C HIS A 259 -42.52 -3.17 1.07
N CYS A 260 -43.09 -3.09 2.27
CA CYS A 260 -44.39 -3.66 2.58
C CYS A 260 -45.46 -2.57 2.56
N PRO A 261 -46.61 -2.77 1.87
CA PRO A 261 -47.70 -1.80 1.86
C PRO A 261 -48.27 -1.47 3.25
N GLU A 262 -48.20 -2.42 4.19
CA GLU A 262 -48.70 -2.25 5.56
C GLU A 262 -47.62 -1.78 6.54
N CYS A 263 -46.41 -2.34 6.44
CA CYS A 263 -45.34 -2.13 7.42
C CYS A 263 -44.33 -1.05 7.02
N GLY A 264 -44.37 -0.58 5.77
CA GLY A 264 -43.37 0.32 5.19
C GLY A 264 -42.06 -0.40 4.88
N GLU A 265 -40.95 0.28 5.11
CA GLU A 265 -39.59 -0.26 4.96
C GLU A 265 -39.28 -1.23 6.11
N VAL A 266 -38.96 -2.48 5.77
CA VAL A 266 -38.59 -3.51 6.74
C VAL A 266 -37.26 -4.11 6.34
N VAL A 267 -36.26 -4.03 7.22
CA VAL A 267 -34.95 -4.64 7.02
C VAL A 267 -35.07 -6.17 7.10
N VAL A 268 -34.39 -6.87 6.20
CA VAL A 268 -34.30 -8.34 6.18
C VAL A 268 -33.55 -8.84 7.42
N PRO A 269 -34.09 -9.82 8.19
CA PRO A 269 -33.43 -10.38 9.36
C PRO A 269 -32.05 -11.00 9.08
N ASP A 270 -31.17 -10.98 10.08
CA ASP A 270 -29.79 -11.51 9.98
C ASP A 270 -29.71 -12.97 9.51
N ASP A 271 -30.66 -13.81 9.91
CA ASP A 271 -30.76 -15.23 9.56
C ASP A 271 -31.34 -15.50 8.16
N GLU A 272 -31.86 -14.47 7.50
CA GLU A 272 -32.30 -14.50 6.10
C GLU A 272 -31.26 -13.89 5.14
N LEU A 273 -30.12 -13.41 5.66
CA LEU A 273 -29.00 -12.93 4.84
C LEU A 273 -28.11 -14.09 4.35
N PRO A 274 -27.52 -13.99 3.15
CA PRO A 274 -27.59 -12.86 2.22
C PRO A 274 -28.84 -12.83 1.34
N VAL A 275 -29.30 -11.63 1.00
CA VAL A 275 -30.13 -11.43 -0.19
C VAL A 275 -29.22 -11.47 -1.41
N GLU A 276 -29.21 -12.58 -2.13
CA GLU A 276 -28.37 -12.77 -3.33
C GLU A 276 -28.96 -12.08 -4.58
N LEU A 277 -28.09 -11.74 -5.53
CA LEU A 277 -28.50 -11.21 -6.84
C LEU A 277 -29.24 -12.29 -7.64
N PRO A 278 -30.32 -11.96 -8.36
CA PRO A 278 -30.93 -12.86 -9.32
C PRO A 278 -30.01 -13.01 -10.55
N HIS A 279 -30.16 -14.10 -11.30
CA HIS A 279 -29.45 -14.25 -12.57
C HIS A 279 -30.13 -13.42 -13.66
N LEU A 280 -29.44 -12.43 -14.21
CA LEU A 280 -29.87 -11.61 -15.36
C LEU A 280 -28.87 -11.73 -16.51
N GLU A 281 -29.32 -11.62 -17.76
CA GLU A 281 -28.44 -11.74 -18.92
C GLU A 281 -28.65 -10.66 -19.99
N GLY A 282 -27.58 -10.40 -20.76
CA GLY A 282 -27.64 -9.56 -21.95
C GLY A 282 -28.20 -8.16 -21.68
N ALA A 283 -29.29 -7.81 -22.36
CA ALA A 283 -29.92 -6.50 -22.23
C ALA A 283 -30.56 -6.25 -20.85
N GLU A 284 -30.88 -7.31 -20.10
CA GLU A 284 -31.48 -7.21 -18.76
C GLU A 284 -30.50 -6.64 -17.73
N LEU A 285 -29.19 -6.75 -17.97
CA LEU A 285 -28.14 -6.20 -17.13
C LEU A 285 -28.01 -4.67 -17.26
N LEU A 286 -28.56 -4.10 -18.35
CA LEU A 286 -28.41 -2.68 -18.63
C LEU A 286 -29.41 -1.87 -17.82
N PRO A 287 -28.99 -0.79 -17.14
CA PRO A 287 -29.93 0.09 -16.49
C PRO A 287 -30.91 0.67 -17.54
N PRO A 288 -32.22 0.47 -17.34
CA PRO A 288 -33.22 0.99 -18.26
C PRO A 288 -33.16 2.52 -18.34
N ALA A 289 -33.75 3.08 -19.40
CA ALA A 289 -33.93 4.53 -19.44
C ALA A 289 -34.83 4.94 -18.27
N SER A 290 -34.39 5.95 -17.52
CA SER A 290 -35.16 6.48 -16.41
C SER A 290 -36.50 7.05 -16.94
N PRO A 291 -37.64 6.67 -16.33
CA PRO A 291 -38.97 7.02 -16.84
C PRO A 291 -39.32 8.50 -16.62
N SER A 292 -38.68 9.18 -15.65
CA SER A 292 -38.83 10.61 -15.39
C SER A 292 -37.62 11.16 -14.62
N ASP A 293 -37.48 12.48 -14.49
CA ASP A 293 -36.39 13.08 -13.69
C ASP A 293 -36.54 12.87 -12.17
N THR A 294 -37.67 12.29 -11.74
CA THR A 294 -37.95 11.93 -10.34
C THR A 294 -37.94 10.42 -10.08
N GLU A 295 -37.68 9.61 -11.10
CA GLU A 295 -37.66 8.15 -10.99
C GLU A 295 -36.46 7.57 -11.74
N ALA A 296 -35.71 6.72 -11.05
CA ALA A 296 -34.66 5.91 -11.64
C ALA A 296 -34.95 4.44 -11.36
N VAL A 297 -34.68 3.59 -12.35
CA VAL A 297 -35.07 2.17 -12.30
C VAL A 297 -33.80 1.33 -12.43
N SER A 298 -33.58 0.47 -11.45
CA SER A 298 -32.50 -0.52 -11.46
C SER A 298 -32.80 -1.66 -12.42
N PRO A 299 -31.79 -2.30 -13.04
CA PRO A 299 -31.95 -3.59 -13.74
C PRO A 299 -32.75 -4.63 -12.95
N LEU A 300 -32.56 -4.67 -11.62
CA LEU A 300 -33.22 -5.65 -10.73
C LEU A 300 -34.74 -5.51 -10.71
N ALA A 301 -35.30 -4.34 -11.04
CA ALA A 301 -36.74 -4.16 -11.13
C ALA A 301 -37.40 -5.02 -12.24
N GLY A 302 -36.61 -5.45 -13.24
CA GLY A 302 -37.06 -6.40 -14.26
C GLY A 302 -37.24 -7.83 -13.76
N ALA A 303 -36.56 -8.21 -12.67
CA ALA A 303 -36.55 -9.57 -12.11
C ALA A 303 -37.78 -9.82 -11.20
N ARG A 304 -38.99 -9.79 -11.77
CA ARG A 304 -40.26 -9.78 -11.02
C ARG A 304 -40.38 -10.88 -9.96
N ASP A 305 -39.93 -12.10 -10.26
CA ASP A 305 -39.98 -13.23 -9.32
C ASP A 305 -39.01 -13.05 -8.13
N TRP A 306 -37.89 -12.36 -8.33
CA TRP A 306 -36.95 -12.02 -7.26
C TRP A 306 -37.44 -10.82 -6.44
N VAL A 307 -38.03 -9.83 -7.10
CA VAL A 307 -38.60 -8.63 -6.46
C VAL A 307 -39.77 -9.01 -5.55
N ALA A 308 -40.68 -9.87 -6.02
CA ALA A 308 -41.81 -10.33 -5.24
C ALA A 308 -41.34 -11.18 -4.05
N THR A 309 -41.70 -10.78 -2.84
CA THR A 309 -41.33 -11.48 -1.61
C THR A 309 -42.40 -11.30 -0.53
N THR A 310 -42.12 -11.76 0.68
CA THR A 310 -42.98 -11.60 1.85
C THR A 310 -42.35 -10.66 2.86
N CYS A 311 -43.17 -9.85 3.51
CA CYS A 311 -42.72 -8.99 4.60
C CYS A 311 -42.28 -9.83 5.80
N PRO A 312 -41.04 -9.72 6.29
CA PRO A 312 -40.58 -10.51 7.43
C PRO A 312 -41.24 -10.04 8.75
N ARG A 313 -41.94 -8.90 8.76
CA ARG A 313 -42.70 -8.42 9.92
C ARG A 313 -44.13 -8.97 9.98
N CYS A 314 -44.90 -8.91 8.90
CA CYS A 314 -46.33 -9.28 8.89
C CYS A 314 -46.67 -10.54 8.07
N GLY A 315 -45.73 -11.07 7.29
CA GLY A 315 -45.94 -12.20 6.39
C GLY A 315 -46.73 -11.88 5.11
N GLY A 316 -47.26 -10.68 4.97
CA GLY A 316 -47.98 -10.24 3.76
C GLY A 316 -47.07 -10.02 2.54
N PRO A 317 -47.63 -9.83 1.34
CA PRO A 317 -46.86 -9.52 0.13
C PRO A 317 -46.03 -8.24 0.30
N ALA A 318 -44.79 -8.28 -0.18
CA ALA A 318 -43.86 -7.15 -0.19
C ALA A 318 -42.95 -7.21 -1.43
N GLU A 319 -42.23 -6.12 -1.67
CA GLU A 319 -41.27 -6.04 -2.77
C GLU A 319 -39.87 -5.77 -2.23
N ARG A 320 -38.85 -6.46 -2.73
CA ARG A 320 -37.45 -6.16 -2.38
C ARG A 320 -37.07 -4.76 -2.86
N ASP A 321 -36.17 -4.10 -2.13
CA ASP A 321 -35.46 -2.97 -2.68
C ASP A 321 -34.66 -3.41 -3.91
N THR A 322 -34.73 -2.63 -4.98
CA THR A 322 -34.12 -2.98 -6.28
C THR A 322 -32.79 -2.27 -6.50
N ASP A 323 -32.41 -1.34 -5.63
CA ASP A 323 -31.09 -0.73 -5.68
C ASP A 323 -30.03 -1.62 -5.02
N THR A 324 -28.81 -1.49 -5.52
CA THR A 324 -27.61 -2.11 -4.92
C THR A 324 -26.80 -1.06 -4.17
N MET A 325 -25.94 -1.50 -3.26
CA MET A 325 -25.01 -0.64 -2.55
C MET A 325 -23.80 -0.30 -3.44
N ASP A 326 -23.32 0.94 -3.31
CA ASP A 326 -22.08 1.39 -3.93
C ASP A 326 -20.86 0.59 -3.42
N THR A 327 -19.89 0.35 -4.31
CA THR A 327 -18.62 -0.36 -4.02
C THR A 327 -17.85 0.20 -2.82
N PHE A 328 -17.97 1.50 -2.52
CA PHE A 328 -17.34 2.08 -1.34
C PHE A 328 -17.92 1.57 -0.02
N VAL A 329 -19.14 1.02 -0.01
CA VAL A 329 -19.68 0.34 1.16
C VAL A 329 -18.88 -0.93 1.43
N ASP A 330 -18.62 -1.75 0.41
CA ASP A 330 -17.81 -2.96 0.55
C ASP A 330 -16.38 -2.64 0.98
N SER A 331 -15.72 -1.68 0.32
CA SER A 331 -14.33 -1.31 0.64
C SER A 331 -14.18 -0.45 1.92
N SER A 332 -15.26 -0.04 2.57
CA SER A 332 -15.18 0.70 3.84
C SER A 332 -14.79 -0.16 5.04
N TRP A 333 -14.81 -1.49 4.93
CA TRP A 333 -14.57 -2.39 6.07
C TRP A 333 -13.79 -3.67 5.73
N TYR A 334 -13.39 -3.88 4.47
CA TYR A 334 -12.71 -5.11 4.00
C TYR A 334 -11.46 -5.52 4.81
N PHE A 335 -10.74 -4.53 5.34
CA PHE A 335 -9.58 -4.75 6.21
C PHE A 335 -9.92 -5.48 7.51
N LEU A 336 -11.17 -5.40 7.98
CA LEU A 336 -11.62 -6.21 9.11
C LEU A 336 -11.98 -7.63 8.67
N ARG A 337 -12.51 -7.82 7.47
CA ARG A 337 -12.86 -9.16 6.95
C ARG A 337 -11.64 -10.04 6.75
N TYR A 338 -10.51 -9.45 6.34
CA TYR A 338 -9.23 -10.18 6.24
C TYR A 338 -8.82 -10.83 7.56
N LEU A 339 -9.26 -10.31 8.70
CA LEU A 339 -8.85 -10.80 10.01
C LEU A 339 -9.40 -12.20 10.30
N SER A 340 -10.55 -12.55 9.72
CA SER A 340 -11.23 -13.83 9.96
C SER A 340 -11.92 -14.34 8.67
N PRO A 341 -11.17 -14.69 7.61
CA PRO A 341 -11.76 -15.19 6.38
C PRO A 341 -12.48 -16.52 6.66
N GLY A 342 -13.68 -16.69 6.10
CA GLY A 342 -14.52 -17.87 6.33
C GLY A 342 -15.22 -17.91 7.71
N TYR A 343 -15.05 -16.92 8.59
CA TYR A 343 -15.84 -16.83 9.80
C TYR A 343 -17.30 -16.45 9.47
N ASP A 344 -18.25 -17.19 10.02
CA ASP A 344 -19.69 -17.10 9.74
C ASP A 344 -20.54 -16.68 10.95
N GLY A 345 -19.96 -16.63 12.17
CA GLY A 345 -20.65 -16.14 13.38
C GLY A 345 -20.74 -14.61 13.48
N GLY A 346 -20.18 -13.87 12.53
CA GLY A 346 -20.13 -12.41 12.48
C GLY A 346 -19.27 -11.92 11.31
N PRO A 347 -19.20 -10.60 11.04
CA PRO A 347 -18.38 -10.05 9.96
C PRO A 347 -16.90 -10.38 10.11
N PHE A 348 -16.43 -10.48 11.35
CA PHE A 348 -15.09 -10.91 11.76
C PHE A 348 -15.13 -11.28 13.25
N ARG A 349 -14.10 -11.97 13.76
CA ARG A 349 -13.97 -12.23 15.20
C ARG A 349 -13.44 -10.98 15.91
N THR A 350 -14.09 -10.59 17.00
CA THR A 350 -13.68 -9.42 17.81
C THR A 350 -12.29 -9.61 18.41
N GLU A 351 -11.89 -10.85 18.68
CA GLU A 351 -10.56 -11.20 19.19
C GLU A 351 -9.47 -10.96 18.13
N ASP A 352 -9.76 -11.29 16.86
CA ASP A 352 -8.85 -11.06 15.75
C ASP A 352 -8.70 -9.54 15.50
N ALA A 353 -9.80 -8.78 15.61
CA ALA A 353 -9.76 -7.32 15.59
C ALA A 353 -8.96 -6.72 16.76
N ALA A 354 -9.16 -7.22 17.99
CA ALA A 354 -8.41 -6.79 19.16
C ALA A 354 -6.90 -7.00 19.01
N ARG A 355 -6.51 -8.09 18.33
CA ARG A 355 -5.11 -8.40 18.03
C ARG A 355 -4.52 -7.51 16.94
N TRP A 356 -5.19 -7.43 15.79
CA TRP A 356 -4.58 -6.91 14.57
C TRP A 356 -4.82 -5.41 14.35
N MET A 357 -5.89 -4.83 14.92
CA MET A 357 -6.23 -3.42 14.74
C MET A 357 -5.58 -2.49 15.76
N PRO A 358 -5.29 -1.23 15.39
CA PRO A 358 -5.37 -0.68 14.02
C PRO A 358 -4.30 -1.29 13.12
N ALA A 359 -4.53 -1.28 11.80
CA ALA A 359 -3.51 -1.69 10.84
C ALA A 359 -2.26 -0.81 11.02
N ALA A 360 -1.08 -1.43 11.03
CA ALA A 360 0.18 -0.74 11.30
C ALA A 360 0.60 0.18 10.15
N LEU A 361 0.28 -0.18 8.91
CA LEU A 361 0.52 0.63 7.72
C LEU A 361 -0.53 0.30 6.65
N TYR A 362 -1.07 1.35 6.03
CA TYR A 362 -1.90 1.28 4.83
C TYR A 362 -1.17 1.96 3.67
N VAL A 363 -1.10 1.31 2.51
CA VAL A 363 -0.48 1.84 1.29
C VAL A 363 -1.54 1.94 0.19
N GLY A 364 -1.75 3.15 -0.34
CA GLY A 364 -2.74 3.40 -1.39
C GLY A 364 -2.70 4.82 -1.92
N GLY A 365 -3.26 5.05 -3.10
CA GLY A 365 -3.14 6.34 -3.78
C GLY A 365 -3.88 7.49 -3.10
N VAL A 366 -3.40 8.72 -3.32
CA VAL A 366 -3.95 9.95 -2.74
C VAL A 366 -5.35 10.28 -3.26
N GLU A 367 -5.74 9.76 -4.42
CA GLU A 367 -7.07 9.91 -5.03
C GLU A 367 -8.20 9.45 -4.10
N HIS A 368 -7.90 8.58 -3.13
CA HIS A 368 -8.86 8.06 -2.17
C HIS A 368 -8.96 8.84 -0.85
N ALA A 369 -8.28 10.00 -0.74
CA ALA A 369 -8.23 10.83 0.47
C ALA A 369 -9.60 11.22 1.02
N THR A 370 -10.55 11.63 0.17
CA THR A 370 -11.89 12.09 0.58
C THR A 370 -13.00 11.07 0.35
N MET A 371 -12.65 9.89 -0.21
CA MET A 371 -13.57 8.79 -0.50
C MET A 371 -13.33 7.64 0.48
N HIS A 372 -12.74 6.54 0.00
CA HIS A 372 -12.46 5.33 0.76
C HIS A 372 -11.79 5.63 2.11
N LEU A 373 -10.77 6.50 2.17
CA LEU A 373 -10.10 6.81 3.45
C LEU A 373 -11.01 7.54 4.44
N LEU A 374 -12.00 8.30 3.98
CA LEU A 374 -12.98 8.93 4.86
C LEU A 374 -14.07 7.94 5.28
N TYR A 375 -14.57 7.12 4.34
CA TYR A 375 -15.59 6.10 4.60
C TYR A 375 -15.09 5.00 5.54
N ALA A 376 -13.85 4.54 5.38
CA ALA A 376 -13.23 3.56 6.27
C ALA A 376 -13.13 4.08 7.70
N ARG A 377 -12.80 5.36 7.89
CA ARG A 377 -12.78 6.00 9.20
C ARG A 377 -14.18 6.07 9.81
N PHE A 378 -15.18 6.50 9.02
CA PHE A 378 -16.57 6.55 9.47
C PHE A 378 -17.07 5.18 9.93
N VAL A 379 -16.94 4.15 9.10
CA VAL A 379 -17.41 2.80 9.43
C VAL A 379 -16.64 2.22 10.61
N THR A 380 -15.33 2.46 10.70
CA THR A 380 -14.54 2.05 11.88
C THR A 380 -15.07 2.70 13.17
N LYS A 381 -15.44 3.98 13.15
CA LYS A 381 -16.02 4.65 14.32
C LYS A 381 -17.38 4.07 14.70
N VAL A 382 -18.23 3.75 13.73
CA VAL A 382 -19.50 3.06 13.99
C VAL A 382 -19.25 1.70 14.65
N LEU A 383 -18.32 0.90 14.12
CA LEU A 383 -17.97 -0.41 14.68
C LEU A 383 -17.28 -0.30 16.05
N TYR A 384 -16.54 0.78 16.29
CA TYR A 384 -15.94 1.09 17.59
C TYR A 384 -17.01 1.40 18.64
N ASP A 385 -18.01 2.19 18.28
CA ASP A 385 -19.14 2.51 19.15
C ASP A 385 -20.01 1.28 19.45
N MET A 386 -19.97 0.27 18.57
CA MET A 386 -20.57 -1.05 18.80
C MET A 386 -19.72 -1.98 19.66
N GLY A 387 -18.50 -1.58 20.03
CA GLY A 387 -17.56 -2.41 20.80
C GLY A 387 -16.92 -3.55 20.01
N LEU A 388 -16.95 -3.51 18.68
CA LEU A 388 -16.46 -4.59 17.82
C LEU A 388 -14.98 -4.45 17.43
N VAL A 389 -14.43 -3.25 17.50
CA VAL A 389 -13.02 -2.96 17.20
C VAL A 389 -12.38 -2.19 18.35
N PRO A 390 -11.07 -2.37 18.61
CA PRO A 390 -10.40 -1.76 19.76
C PRO A 390 -10.01 -0.29 19.54
N SER A 391 -10.11 0.23 18.31
CA SER A 391 -9.64 1.55 17.90
C SER A 391 -10.70 2.27 17.07
N SER A 392 -10.83 3.58 17.26
CA SER A 392 -11.72 4.45 16.49
C SER A 392 -11.14 4.91 15.14
N GLU A 393 -9.90 4.52 14.84
CA GLU A 393 -9.23 4.77 13.57
C GLU A 393 -8.67 3.46 12.98
N PRO A 394 -8.82 3.23 11.65
CA PRO A 394 -8.47 1.95 11.05
C PRO A 394 -6.98 1.77 10.81
N TYR A 395 -6.25 2.85 10.52
CA TYR A 395 -4.86 2.81 10.07
C TYR A 395 -3.98 3.72 10.94
N ALA A 396 -2.98 3.13 11.60
CA ALA A 396 -2.02 3.87 12.42
C ALA A 396 -1.07 4.71 11.59
N ARG A 397 -0.72 4.25 10.38
CA ARG A 397 0.08 4.97 9.41
C ARG A 397 -0.50 4.82 8.01
N LEU A 398 -0.36 5.86 7.21
CA LEU A 398 -0.74 5.91 5.81
C LEU A 398 0.48 6.32 4.97
N LEU A 399 0.77 5.56 3.93
CA LEU A 399 1.70 5.93 2.87
C LEU A 399 0.89 6.10 1.59
N ASN A 400 0.93 7.30 1.02
CA ASN A 400 0.41 7.54 -0.32
C ASN A 400 1.57 7.52 -1.29
N GLN A 401 1.60 6.52 -2.15
CA GLN A 401 2.59 6.47 -3.22
C GLN A 401 2.30 7.56 -4.27
N GLY A 402 3.36 8.03 -4.93
CA GLY A 402 3.24 8.88 -6.10
C GLY A 402 2.54 8.18 -7.26
N GLN A 403 2.22 8.93 -8.32
CA GLN A 403 1.64 8.34 -9.51
C GLN A 403 2.73 7.78 -10.43
N VAL A 404 2.55 6.54 -10.88
CA VAL A 404 3.30 6.05 -12.04
C VAL A 404 2.67 6.63 -13.30
N VAL A 405 3.39 7.53 -13.94
CA VAL A 405 3.03 8.17 -15.21
C VAL A 405 3.85 7.57 -16.36
N ASN A 406 3.47 7.87 -17.59
CA ASN A 406 4.23 7.47 -18.77
C ASN A 406 4.29 8.63 -19.77
N HIS A 407 5.49 9.08 -20.10
CA HIS A 407 5.75 10.25 -20.94
C HIS A 407 5.08 11.53 -20.41
N GLY A 408 5.23 11.76 -19.09
CA GLY A 408 4.73 12.92 -18.37
C GLY A 408 3.21 12.98 -18.21
N ARG A 409 2.50 11.87 -18.45
CA ARG A 409 1.03 11.80 -18.37
C ARG A 409 0.56 10.59 -17.59
N ALA A 410 -0.50 10.76 -16.80
CA ALA A 410 -1.17 9.65 -16.12
C ALA A 410 -1.53 8.53 -17.12
N MET A 411 -1.30 7.29 -16.71
CA MET A 411 -1.60 6.13 -17.55
C MET A 411 -3.11 5.94 -17.68
N SER A 412 -3.60 5.77 -18.90
CA SER A 412 -5.00 5.43 -19.16
C SER A 412 -5.18 4.62 -20.44
N LYS A 413 -6.27 3.84 -20.50
CA LYS A 413 -6.64 3.08 -21.70
C LYS A 413 -6.95 4.01 -22.89
N SER A 414 -7.58 5.17 -22.66
CA SER A 414 -7.96 6.12 -23.72
C SER A 414 -6.76 6.83 -24.36
N LEU A 415 -5.71 7.10 -23.58
CA LEU A 415 -4.46 7.67 -24.11
C LEU A 415 -3.55 6.61 -24.74
N GLY A 416 -3.83 5.32 -24.56
CA GLY A 416 -3.00 4.23 -25.07
C GLY A 416 -1.58 4.19 -24.49
N ASN A 417 -1.33 4.92 -23.40
CA ASN A 417 -0.02 5.04 -22.74
C ASN A 417 0.13 4.11 -21.53
N GLY A 418 -0.83 3.22 -21.28
CA GLY A 418 -0.77 2.25 -20.20
C GLY A 418 0.38 1.25 -20.40
N VAL A 419 1.10 0.95 -19.32
CA VAL A 419 2.19 -0.03 -19.32
C VAL A 419 1.73 -1.27 -18.54
N ASP A 420 1.50 -2.35 -19.27
CA ASP A 420 1.08 -3.64 -18.74
C ASP A 420 2.20 -4.32 -17.92
N LEU A 421 1.86 -4.77 -16.72
CA LEU A 421 2.84 -5.39 -15.82
C LEU A 421 3.37 -6.70 -16.41
N ALA A 422 2.50 -7.57 -16.93
CA ALA A 422 2.92 -8.88 -17.42
C ALA A 422 3.96 -8.77 -18.55
N THR A 423 3.75 -7.83 -19.46
CA THR A 423 4.66 -7.49 -20.56
C THR A 423 6.03 -7.04 -20.03
N GLU A 424 6.06 -6.18 -19.02
CA GLU A 424 7.31 -5.73 -18.41
C GLU A 424 8.04 -6.88 -17.69
N LEU A 425 7.30 -7.78 -17.04
CA LEU A 425 7.88 -8.98 -16.41
C LEU A 425 8.46 -9.95 -17.46
N ASP A 426 7.79 -10.14 -18.60
CA ASP A 426 8.28 -10.99 -19.70
C ASP A 426 9.57 -10.42 -20.30
N ARG A 427 9.59 -9.11 -20.52
CA ARG A 427 10.70 -8.44 -21.18
C ARG A 427 11.92 -8.29 -20.26
N HIS A 428 11.68 -7.92 -19.01
CA HIS A 428 12.75 -7.48 -18.13
C HIS A 428 13.06 -8.43 -16.97
N GLY A 429 12.15 -9.35 -16.64
CA GLY A 429 12.25 -10.21 -15.47
C GLY A 429 11.81 -9.51 -14.18
N VAL A 430 11.20 -10.29 -13.28
CA VAL A 430 10.49 -9.78 -12.09
C VAL A 430 11.33 -8.86 -11.22
N ASP A 431 12.48 -9.34 -10.76
CA ASP A 431 13.32 -8.58 -9.84
C ASP A 431 13.92 -7.33 -10.47
N ALA A 432 14.14 -7.31 -11.78
CA ALA A 432 14.64 -6.13 -12.46
C ALA A 432 13.59 -5.03 -12.52
N VAL A 433 12.32 -5.40 -12.77
CA VAL A 433 11.17 -4.48 -12.73
C VAL A 433 10.98 -3.95 -11.31
N ARG A 434 10.95 -4.83 -10.30
CA ARG A 434 10.81 -4.45 -8.88
C ARG A 434 11.90 -3.49 -8.42
N LEU A 435 13.15 -3.87 -8.66
CA LEU A 435 14.30 -3.07 -8.22
C LEU A 435 14.35 -1.73 -8.95
N ALA A 436 13.99 -1.69 -10.22
CA ALA A 436 13.96 -0.44 -10.98
C ALA A 436 12.92 0.50 -10.41
N MET A 437 11.69 0.01 -10.19
CA MET A 437 10.61 0.81 -9.60
C MET A 437 11.01 1.38 -8.23
N LEU A 438 11.46 0.52 -7.31
CA LEU A 438 11.84 0.93 -5.96
C LEU A 438 13.10 1.82 -5.89
N PHE A 439 13.90 1.86 -6.95
CA PHE A 439 15.10 2.69 -7.04
C PHE A 439 14.85 4.05 -7.71
N SER A 440 13.74 4.22 -8.43
CA SER A 440 13.41 5.43 -9.17
C SER A 440 13.29 6.67 -8.30
N GLY A 441 12.81 6.53 -7.07
CA GLY A 441 12.59 7.66 -6.17
C GLY A 441 12.08 7.25 -4.79
N PRO A 442 11.85 8.22 -3.90
CA PRO A 442 11.00 8.03 -2.73
C PRO A 442 9.61 7.52 -3.12
N PRO A 443 8.95 6.67 -2.30
CA PRO A 443 7.62 6.16 -2.60
C PRO A 443 6.57 7.23 -2.88
N GLU A 444 6.69 8.41 -2.27
CA GLU A 444 5.70 9.49 -2.34
C GLU A 444 5.83 10.36 -3.60
N ASP A 445 6.93 10.23 -4.34
CA ASP A 445 7.19 11.01 -5.55
C ASP A 445 6.65 10.30 -6.79
N ASP A 446 6.15 11.07 -7.76
CA ASP A 446 5.72 10.52 -9.05
C ASP A 446 6.90 9.90 -9.82
N VAL A 447 6.62 8.82 -10.55
CA VAL A 447 7.60 8.11 -11.38
C VAL A 447 7.14 8.10 -12.84
N ASP A 448 7.95 8.66 -13.74
CA ASP A 448 7.74 8.47 -15.18
C ASP A 448 8.40 7.17 -15.63
N TRP A 449 7.60 6.15 -15.97
CA TRP A 449 8.10 4.85 -16.40
C TRP A 449 9.02 4.94 -17.62
N ALA A 450 8.83 5.94 -18.49
CA ALA A 450 9.68 6.14 -19.66
C ALA A 450 11.15 6.45 -19.30
N ASP A 451 11.39 7.00 -18.11
CA ASP A 451 12.71 7.34 -17.59
C ASP A 451 13.34 6.21 -16.74
N VAL A 452 12.57 5.16 -16.44
CA VAL A 452 13.02 4.03 -15.62
C VAL A 452 13.76 3.00 -16.47
N SER A 453 14.86 2.44 -15.95
CA SER A 453 15.68 1.46 -16.67
C SER A 453 15.79 0.10 -15.98
N PRO A 454 14.83 -0.82 -16.20
CA PRO A 454 14.93 -2.20 -15.71
C PRO A 454 16.16 -2.96 -16.25
N ASP A 455 16.67 -2.57 -17.42
CA ASP A 455 17.86 -3.17 -18.03
C ASP A 455 19.13 -2.92 -17.22
N ALA A 456 19.24 -1.74 -16.60
CA ALA A 456 20.35 -1.44 -15.68
C ALA A 456 20.29 -2.36 -14.45
N MET A 457 19.08 -2.61 -13.93
CA MET A 457 18.86 -3.50 -12.79
C MET A 457 19.17 -4.96 -13.12
N ARG A 458 18.81 -5.44 -14.32
CA ARG A 458 19.26 -6.78 -14.77
C ARG A 458 20.77 -6.94 -14.75
N LYS A 459 21.52 -5.93 -15.22
CA LYS A 459 22.99 -5.96 -15.20
C LYS A 459 23.54 -5.96 -13.78
N PHE A 460 22.91 -5.23 -12.85
CA PHE A 460 23.27 -5.26 -11.43
C PHE A 460 23.01 -6.64 -10.81
N LEU A 461 21.82 -7.21 -10.98
CA LEU A 461 21.45 -8.54 -10.46
C LEU A 461 22.36 -9.65 -11.01
N ALA A 462 22.76 -9.56 -12.29
CA ALA A 462 23.74 -10.48 -12.87
C ALA A 462 25.14 -10.39 -12.22
N ARG A 463 25.52 -9.24 -11.66
CA ARG A 463 26.77 -9.09 -10.88
C ARG A 463 26.63 -9.68 -9.48
N VAL A 464 25.47 -9.50 -8.85
CA VAL A 464 25.17 -10.12 -7.55
C VAL A 464 25.34 -11.64 -7.60
N LEU A 465 24.81 -12.29 -8.64
CA LEU A 465 24.91 -13.75 -8.77
C LEU A 465 26.32 -14.30 -9.04
N ARG A 466 27.30 -13.42 -9.25
CA ARG A 466 28.73 -13.75 -9.37
C ARG A 466 29.48 -13.55 -8.05
N LEU A 467 28.79 -13.19 -6.97
CA LEU A 467 29.37 -13.08 -5.63
C LEU A 467 29.69 -14.45 -5.01
N VAL A 468 29.14 -15.54 -5.53
CA VAL A 468 29.40 -16.90 -5.02
C VAL A 468 30.91 -17.18 -5.06
N PRO A 469 31.54 -17.57 -3.94
CA PRO A 469 32.99 -17.66 -3.86
C PRO A 469 33.54 -18.70 -4.83
N PRO A 470 34.57 -18.39 -5.63
CA PRO A 470 35.46 -19.43 -6.15
C PRO A 470 36.17 -20.03 -4.93
N GLY A 471 36.06 -21.34 -4.68
CA GLY A 471 36.49 -21.98 -3.43
C GLY A 471 37.92 -21.61 -2.97
N SER A 472 38.04 -20.55 -2.18
CA SER A 472 39.33 -19.97 -1.76
C SER A 472 39.59 -20.24 -0.28
N THR A 473 40.86 -20.54 -0.01
CA THR A 473 41.42 -21.00 1.27
C THR A 473 42.27 -19.89 1.92
N GLY A 474 41.84 -18.64 1.80
CA GLY A 474 42.56 -17.48 2.34
C GLY A 474 42.60 -17.46 3.86
N ALA A 475 43.74 -17.05 4.43
CA ALA A 475 43.88 -16.84 5.87
C ALA A 475 43.05 -15.62 6.31
N ASP A 476 42.38 -15.77 7.45
CA ASP A 476 41.45 -14.79 7.99
C ASP A 476 42.19 -13.55 8.53
N ARG A 477 42.07 -12.40 7.83
CA ARG A 477 42.09 -10.99 8.30
C ARG A 477 41.98 -10.03 7.09
N PRO A 478 41.35 -8.84 7.18
CA PRO A 478 41.00 -8.09 8.39
C PRO A 478 39.49 -7.79 8.53
N ASP A 479 39.14 -7.41 9.77
CA ASP A 479 37.87 -6.86 10.28
C ASP A 479 37.19 -5.78 9.40
N THR A 480 37.84 -5.29 8.33
CA THR A 480 37.37 -4.16 7.50
C THR A 480 36.15 -4.48 6.65
N LEU A 481 36.12 -5.62 5.95
CA LEU A 481 34.93 -6.04 5.20
C LEU A 481 33.77 -6.28 6.17
N ARG A 482 34.04 -6.98 7.27
CA ARG A 482 33.05 -7.28 8.30
C ARG A 482 32.45 -6.00 8.91
N ARG A 483 33.29 -5.04 9.34
CA ARG A 483 32.84 -3.70 9.77
C ARG A 483 32.01 -2.99 8.71
N THR A 484 32.41 -3.09 7.45
CA THR A 484 31.68 -2.48 6.33
C THR A 484 30.30 -3.10 6.13
N VAL A 485 30.20 -4.44 6.20
CA VAL A 485 28.92 -5.17 6.15
C VAL A 485 28.02 -4.71 7.29
N HIS A 486 28.50 -4.74 8.53
CA HIS A 486 27.74 -4.34 9.71
C HIS A 486 27.25 -2.89 9.64
N ARG A 487 28.14 -1.96 9.24
CA ARG A 487 27.78 -0.55 9.03
C ARG A 487 26.70 -0.39 7.98
N ILE A 488 26.87 -0.98 6.79
CA ILE A 488 25.92 -0.81 5.69
C ILE A 488 24.58 -1.47 6.01
N VAL A 489 24.58 -2.66 6.63
CA VAL A 489 23.34 -3.32 7.09
C VAL A 489 22.62 -2.45 8.12
N HIS A 490 23.34 -1.83 9.06
CA HIS A 490 22.76 -0.90 10.04
C HIS A 490 22.17 0.35 9.39
N GLU A 491 22.86 0.94 8.40
CA GLU A 491 22.34 2.07 7.62
C GLU A 491 21.07 1.68 6.86
N ILE A 492 21.07 0.50 6.22
CA ILE A 492 19.91 -0.01 5.48
C ILE A 492 18.72 -0.26 6.40
N ASP A 493 18.94 -0.79 7.61
CA ASP A 493 17.90 -1.03 8.63
C ASP A 493 17.10 0.26 8.89
N GLY A 494 17.78 1.35 9.24
CA GLY A 494 17.13 2.64 9.48
C GLY A 494 16.50 3.27 8.24
N LEU A 495 17.07 3.05 7.05
CA LEU A 495 16.50 3.55 5.79
C LEU A 495 15.21 2.83 5.41
N VAL A 496 15.14 1.51 5.61
CA VAL A 496 13.91 0.73 5.35
C VAL A 496 12.83 1.09 6.36
N GLU A 497 13.16 1.25 7.65
CA GLU A 497 12.20 1.74 8.67
C GLU A 497 11.64 3.12 8.35
N ALA A 498 12.45 3.99 7.74
CA ALA A 498 12.06 5.33 7.31
C ALA A 498 11.40 5.38 5.91
N GLY A 499 11.16 4.24 5.25
CA GLY A 499 10.55 4.19 3.92
C GLY A 499 11.46 4.68 2.77
N ARG A 500 12.77 4.84 3.01
CA ARG A 500 13.75 5.37 2.03
C ARG A 500 14.37 4.25 1.19
N PHE A 501 13.52 3.51 0.47
CA PHE A 501 13.92 2.29 -0.24
C PHE A 501 14.97 2.52 -1.34
N ASN A 502 14.84 3.60 -2.11
CA ASN A 502 15.83 3.95 -3.14
C ASN A 502 17.24 4.15 -2.56
N VAL A 503 17.34 4.81 -1.41
CA VAL A 503 18.62 5.01 -0.69
C VAL A 503 19.11 3.69 -0.09
N ALA A 504 18.22 2.87 0.46
CA ALA A 504 18.57 1.53 0.95
C ALA A 504 19.15 0.64 -0.17
N ILE A 505 18.55 0.69 -1.36
CA ILE A 505 19.07 0.01 -2.55
C ILE A 505 20.44 0.56 -2.95
N ALA A 506 20.65 1.88 -2.91
CA ALA A 506 21.97 2.47 -3.18
C ALA A 506 23.05 1.95 -2.19
N ARG A 507 22.72 1.85 -0.90
CA ARG A 507 23.59 1.25 0.13
C ARG A 507 23.86 -0.24 -0.16
N LEU A 508 22.85 -1.00 -0.57
CA LEU A 508 23.01 -2.40 -0.99
C LEU A 508 23.93 -2.52 -2.22
N MET A 509 23.82 -1.63 -3.20
CA MET A 509 24.73 -1.59 -4.35
C MET A 509 26.17 -1.30 -3.92
N GLU A 510 26.39 -0.40 -2.94
CA GLU A 510 27.70 -0.16 -2.33
C GLU A 510 28.24 -1.44 -1.66
N LEU A 511 27.43 -2.12 -0.86
CA LEU A 511 27.80 -3.38 -0.21
C LEU A 511 28.25 -4.44 -1.24
N VAL A 512 27.47 -4.63 -2.31
CA VAL A 512 27.83 -5.54 -3.40
C VAL A 512 29.18 -5.14 -4.03
N GLY A 513 29.45 -3.84 -4.17
CA GLY A 513 30.73 -3.32 -4.64
C GLY A 513 31.91 -3.65 -3.72
N GLU A 514 31.71 -3.53 -2.40
CA GLU A 514 32.70 -3.87 -1.37
C GLU A 514 33.02 -5.37 -1.36
N VAL A 515 32.00 -6.23 -1.38
CA VAL A 515 32.17 -7.69 -1.42
C VAL A 515 32.95 -8.11 -2.67
N ARG A 516 32.63 -7.54 -3.85
CA ARG A 516 33.36 -7.84 -5.09
C ARG A 516 34.83 -7.42 -5.05
N ARG A 517 35.13 -6.28 -4.41
CA ARG A 517 36.52 -5.82 -4.23
C ARG A 517 37.29 -6.76 -3.31
N ALA A 518 36.66 -7.20 -2.22
CA ALA A 518 37.27 -8.16 -1.30
C ALA A 518 37.59 -9.51 -1.97
N ALA A 519 36.78 -9.96 -2.93
CA ALA A 519 37.05 -11.17 -3.72
C ALA A 519 38.27 -11.06 -4.65
N SER A 520 38.68 -9.83 -5.04
CA SER A 520 39.72 -9.58 -6.05
C SER A 520 41.06 -9.10 -5.46
N GLY A 521 41.14 -8.87 -4.14
CA GLY A 521 42.30 -8.27 -3.47
C GLY A 521 43.44 -9.25 -3.16
N ALA A 522 44.67 -8.76 -3.12
CA ALA A 522 45.83 -9.53 -2.63
C ALA A 522 45.69 -9.75 -1.12
N GLY A 523 45.54 -11.02 -0.70
CA GLY A 523 45.21 -11.37 0.69
C GLY A 523 43.72 -11.33 1.02
N GLY A 524 42.86 -11.70 0.05
CA GLY A 524 41.39 -11.64 0.13
C GLY A 524 40.78 -12.14 1.45
N ALA A 525 39.56 -11.67 1.74
CA ALA A 525 38.85 -11.98 2.98
C ALA A 525 38.78 -13.50 3.23
N GLY A 526 38.86 -13.89 4.51
CA GLY A 526 38.66 -15.28 4.93
C GLY A 526 37.32 -15.80 4.42
N ALA A 527 37.26 -17.09 4.08
CA ALA A 527 36.07 -17.70 3.48
C ALA A 527 34.79 -17.50 4.32
N GLU A 528 34.92 -17.46 5.64
CA GLU A 528 33.82 -17.21 6.58
C GLU A 528 33.30 -15.77 6.50
N THR A 529 34.18 -14.76 6.65
CA THR A 529 33.81 -13.33 6.54
C THR A 529 33.21 -13.02 5.16
N TYR A 530 33.75 -13.63 4.11
CA TYR A 530 33.19 -13.48 2.76
C TYR A 530 31.79 -14.12 2.65
N GLY A 531 31.62 -15.32 3.20
CA GLY A 531 30.33 -16.01 3.28
C GLY A 531 29.28 -15.16 4.01
N GLU A 532 29.61 -14.66 5.20
CA GLU A 532 28.77 -13.74 6.00
C GLU A 532 28.34 -12.52 5.17
N ALA A 533 29.28 -11.92 4.43
CA ALA A 533 28.99 -10.76 3.60
C ALA A 533 28.04 -11.07 2.43
N VAL A 534 28.20 -12.22 1.76
CA VAL A 534 27.30 -12.63 0.66
C VAL A 534 25.92 -13.01 1.21
N GLU A 535 25.84 -13.60 2.40
CA GLU A 535 24.58 -13.88 3.09
C GLU A 535 23.84 -12.60 3.47
N ALA A 536 24.54 -11.61 4.04
CA ALA A 536 23.97 -10.30 4.32
C ALA A 536 23.41 -9.65 3.04
N VAL A 537 24.15 -9.73 1.92
CA VAL A 537 23.66 -9.29 0.61
C VAL A 537 22.40 -10.04 0.21
N ALA A 538 22.36 -11.38 0.34
CA ALA A 538 21.19 -12.17 -0.03
C ALA A 538 19.94 -11.79 0.78
N VAL A 539 20.08 -11.70 2.11
CA VAL A 539 18.97 -11.35 3.01
C VAL A 539 18.46 -9.94 2.72
N VAL A 540 19.34 -8.94 2.62
CA VAL A 540 18.92 -7.56 2.32
C VAL A 540 18.32 -7.45 0.91
N LEU A 541 18.92 -8.10 -0.09
CA LEU A 541 18.40 -8.11 -1.45
C LEU A 541 17.02 -8.77 -1.52
N SER A 542 16.70 -9.72 -0.65
CA SER A 542 15.42 -10.43 -0.66
C SER A 542 14.21 -9.52 -0.46
N LEU A 543 14.39 -8.35 0.14
CA LEU A 543 13.35 -7.33 0.25
C LEU A 543 12.94 -6.78 -1.13
N PHE A 544 13.93 -6.57 -2.00
CA PHE A 544 13.76 -5.82 -3.26
C PHE A 544 13.66 -6.76 -4.48
N ALA A 545 14.47 -7.82 -4.49
CA ALA A 545 14.65 -8.79 -5.58
C ALA A 545 14.68 -10.22 -5.02
N PRO A 546 13.52 -10.74 -4.56
CA PRO A 546 13.43 -12.00 -3.82
C PRO A 546 13.91 -13.23 -4.60
N HIS A 547 13.71 -13.28 -5.92
CA HIS A 547 14.07 -14.46 -6.73
C HIS A 547 15.60 -14.56 -6.89
N THR A 548 16.27 -13.45 -7.13
CA THR A 548 17.73 -13.33 -7.28
C THR A 548 18.42 -13.55 -5.94
N ALA A 549 17.83 -13.06 -4.85
CA ALA A 549 18.30 -13.35 -3.51
C ALA A 549 18.26 -14.85 -3.20
N GLN A 550 17.15 -15.53 -3.54
CA GLN A 550 17.02 -16.97 -3.36
C GLN A 550 18.00 -17.76 -4.24
N ASP A 551 18.16 -17.37 -5.52
CA ASP A 551 19.20 -17.92 -6.41
C ASP A 551 20.61 -17.79 -5.79
N LEU A 552 20.93 -16.65 -5.18
CA LEU A 552 22.23 -16.42 -4.54
C LEU A 552 22.39 -17.32 -3.31
N TRP A 553 21.35 -17.41 -2.49
CA TRP A 553 21.29 -18.20 -1.27
C TRP A 553 21.52 -19.70 -1.53
N GLU A 554 20.84 -20.25 -2.54
CA GLU A 554 21.02 -21.64 -2.97
C GLU A 554 22.43 -21.91 -3.51
N ARG A 555 23.02 -20.95 -4.24
CA ARG A 555 24.39 -21.09 -4.73
C ARG A 555 25.44 -21.05 -3.62
N LEU A 556 25.12 -20.48 -2.47
CA LEU A 556 25.93 -20.60 -1.24
C LEU A 556 25.79 -21.99 -0.57
N GLY A 557 24.96 -22.88 -1.12
CA GLY A 557 24.70 -24.20 -0.57
C GLY A 557 23.70 -24.19 0.59
N ARG A 558 22.95 -23.10 0.77
CA ARG A 558 21.92 -22.97 1.81
C ARG A 558 20.62 -23.64 1.35
N THR A 559 19.98 -24.37 2.24
CA THR A 559 18.80 -25.21 1.94
C THR A 559 17.50 -24.62 2.45
N THR A 560 17.55 -23.69 3.40
CA THR A 560 16.38 -22.95 3.87
C THR A 560 16.04 -21.81 2.92
N PRO A 561 14.77 -21.39 2.81
CA PRO A 561 14.42 -20.20 2.05
C PRO A 561 15.07 -18.93 2.64
N VAL A 562 15.58 -18.05 1.78
CA VAL A 562 16.13 -16.74 2.19
C VAL A 562 15.05 -15.88 2.85
N ALA A 563 13.80 -16.01 2.40
CA ALA A 563 12.64 -15.32 2.94
C ALA A 563 12.31 -15.71 4.40
N ALA A 564 12.84 -16.85 4.88
CA ALA A 564 12.69 -17.31 6.25
C ALA A 564 13.85 -16.87 7.17
N GLN A 565 14.87 -16.20 6.63
CA GLN A 565 16.03 -15.79 7.42
C GLN A 565 15.74 -14.52 8.22
N PRO A 566 16.24 -14.42 9.47
CA PRO A 566 16.15 -13.19 10.24
C PRO A 566 17.00 -12.09 9.59
N TRP A 567 16.73 -10.85 9.96
CA TRP A 567 17.55 -9.70 9.57
C TRP A 567 19.00 -9.92 10.01
N PRO A 568 20.02 -9.54 9.19
CA PRO A 568 21.40 -9.80 9.55
C PRO A 568 21.77 -9.10 10.87
N THR A 569 22.45 -9.81 11.76
CA THR A 569 22.80 -9.31 13.09
C THR A 569 23.92 -8.28 12.98
N VAL A 570 23.69 -7.09 13.53
CA VAL A 570 24.70 -6.03 13.60
C VAL A 570 25.35 -6.05 14.98
N ASP A 571 26.62 -6.41 15.05
CA ASP A 571 27.51 -6.19 16.20
C ASP A 571 27.81 -4.68 16.39
N PRO A 572 27.36 -4.05 17.50
CA PRO A 572 27.62 -2.65 17.79
C PRO A 572 29.12 -2.31 17.92
N ALA A 573 29.97 -3.26 18.32
CA ALA A 573 31.42 -3.03 18.45
C ALA A 573 32.10 -2.79 17.08
N LEU A 574 31.49 -3.29 16.00
CA LEU A 574 31.96 -3.10 14.63
C LEU A 574 31.48 -1.77 14.01
N LEU A 575 30.50 -1.10 14.64
CA LEU A 575 30.04 0.23 14.25
C LEU A 575 30.95 1.35 14.80
N VAL A 576 31.77 1.05 15.81
CA VAL A 576 32.69 2.03 16.39
C VAL A 576 33.75 2.41 15.35
N ILE A 577 33.71 3.67 14.93
CA ILE A 577 34.72 4.25 14.07
C ILE A 577 35.86 4.70 14.97
N THR A 578 37.00 4.03 14.91
CA THR A 578 38.17 4.39 15.72
C THR A 578 39.04 5.45 15.03
N GLU A 579 38.97 5.53 13.71
CA GLU A 579 39.73 6.49 12.88
C GLU A 579 38.86 7.08 11.76
N VAL A 580 39.04 8.37 11.48
CA VAL A 580 38.36 9.11 10.41
C VAL A 580 39.34 9.96 9.61
N GLU A 581 38.98 10.26 8.36
CA GLU A 581 39.74 11.20 7.54
C GLU A 581 39.42 12.65 7.94
N ALA A 582 40.45 13.37 8.40
CA ALA A 582 40.42 14.80 8.61
C ALA A 582 40.92 15.53 7.35
N VAL A 583 40.13 16.47 6.85
CA VAL A 583 40.52 17.36 5.75
C VAL A 583 41.29 18.55 6.30
N VAL A 584 42.43 18.87 5.71
CA VAL A 584 43.22 20.05 6.07
C VAL A 584 43.21 21.08 4.96
N GLN A 585 42.79 22.29 5.28
CA GLN A 585 42.64 23.41 4.35
C GLN A 585 43.54 24.59 4.72
N VAL A 586 43.97 25.34 3.69
CA VAL A 586 44.62 26.65 3.83
C VAL A 586 43.90 27.63 2.89
N ASP A 587 43.33 28.71 3.44
CA ASP A 587 42.46 29.68 2.74
C ASP A 587 41.35 29.01 1.92
N GLY A 588 40.64 28.06 2.54
CA GLY A 588 39.52 27.32 1.94
C GLY A 588 39.91 26.27 0.89
N LYS A 589 41.20 26.16 0.53
CA LYS A 589 41.69 25.14 -0.41
C LYS A 589 42.19 23.91 0.33
N VAL A 590 41.71 22.73 -0.04
CA VAL A 590 42.20 21.44 0.50
C VAL A 590 43.67 21.26 0.14
N ARG A 591 44.50 21.03 1.16
CA ARG A 591 45.95 20.82 1.03
C ARG A 591 46.38 19.42 1.39
N ASP A 592 45.65 18.78 2.29
CA ASP A 592 45.97 17.43 2.74
C ASP A 592 44.74 16.73 3.31
N ARG A 593 44.87 15.41 3.47
CA ARG A 593 43.92 14.53 4.15
C ARG A 593 44.71 13.60 5.06
N MET A 594 44.30 13.44 6.31
CA MET A 594 45.01 12.61 7.28
C MET A 594 44.04 11.75 8.08
N GLN A 595 44.41 10.50 8.34
CA GLN A 595 43.66 9.63 9.25
C GLN A 595 43.99 10.03 10.69
N VAL A 596 42.95 10.23 11.49
CA VAL A 596 43.04 10.62 12.90
C VAL A 596 42.08 9.79 13.72
N SER A 597 42.33 9.64 15.02
CA SER A 597 41.37 9.01 15.92
C SER A 597 40.02 9.76 15.85
N ALA A 598 38.91 9.03 15.88
CA ALA A 598 37.58 9.65 15.95
C ALA A 598 37.40 10.51 17.22
N ASP A 599 38.12 10.19 18.30
CA ASP A 599 38.13 10.91 19.57
C ASP A 599 39.29 11.92 19.68
N VAL A 600 39.91 12.30 18.56
CA VAL A 600 41.06 13.22 18.54
C VAL A 600 40.68 14.57 19.17
N ALA A 601 41.47 14.99 20.17
CA ALA A 601 41.28 16.29 20.81
C ALA A 601 41.55 17.44 19.81
N PRO A 602 40.83 18.58 19.89
CA PRO A 602 41.00 19.68 18.95
C PRO A 602 42.45 20.18 18.84
N ALA A 603 43.16 20.31 19.97
CA ALA A 603 44.55 20.75 19.99
C ALA A 603 45.49 19.76 19.31
N GLU A 604 45.23 18.46 19.47
CA GLU A 604 45.99 17.40 18.82
C GLU A 604 45.77 17.43 17.30
N LEU A 605 44.52 17.57 16.89
CA LEU A 605 44.14 17.64 15.49
C LEU A 605 44.76 18.84 14.78
N GLU A 606 44.75 20.01 15.41
CA GLU A 606 45.45 21.20 14.89
C GLU A 606 46.96 20.97 14.74
N ARG A 607 47.58 20.38 15.75
CA ARG A 607 49.02 20.09 15.75
C ARG A 607 49.39 19.15 14.61
N MET A 608 48.64 18.05 14.45
CA MET A 608 48.82 17.10 13.36
C MET A 608 48.67 17.77 11.99
N ALA A 609 47.64 18.61 11.83
CA ALA A 609 47.37 19.34 10.58
C ALA A 609 48.48 20.34 10.21
N ARG A 610 48.98 21.12 11.18
CA ARG A 610 50.06 22.09 10.95
C ARG A 610 51.40 21.43 10.66
N ALA A 611 51.65 20.24 11.20
CA ALA A 611 52.85 19.46 10.94
C ALA A 611 52.91 18.88 9.52
N ARG A 612 51.82 18.97 8.73
CA ARG A 612 51.78 18.43 7.37
C ARG A 612 52.66 19.26 6.42
N PRO A 613 53.56 18.62 5.64
CA PRO A 613 54.44 19.34 4.70
C PRO A 613 53.71 20.15 3.63
N ALA A 614 52.51 19.71 3.21
CA ALA A 614 51.67 20.43 2.25
C ALA A 614 51.09 21.72 2.85
N VAL A 615 50.76 21.69 4.14
CA VAL A 615 50.23 22.84 4.89
C VAL A 615 51.36 23.82 5.17
N ALA A 616 52.51 23.36 5.66
CA ALA A 616 53.68 24.20 5.90
C ALA A 616 54.12 24.96 4.62
N ARG A 617 54.18 24.27 3.47
CA ARG A 617 54.45 24.93 2.18
C ARG A 617 53.38 25.91 1.75
N ALA A 618 52.10 25.58 1.97
CA ALA A 618 51.01 26.47 1.61
C ALA A 618 50.94 27.72 2.49
N VAL A 619 51.30 27.62 3.77
CA VAL A 619 51.41 28.77 4.69
C VAL A 619 52.61 29.64 4.31
N GLY A 620 53.80 29.03 4.13
CA GLY A 620 55.04 29.75 3.84
C GLY A 620 55.37 30.74 4.96
N ASP A 621 55.79 31.95 4.59
CA ASP A 621 56.15 33.02 5.53
C ASP A 621 54.95 33.91 5.94
N ARG A 622 53.73 33.56 5.52
CA ARG A 622 52.53 34.34 5.78
C ARG A 622 52.06 34.14 7.22
N ALA A 623 51.55 35.21 7.83
CA ALA A 623 50.96 35.15 9.16
C ALA A 623 49.65 34.36 9.14
N VAL A 624 49.48 33.51 10.16
CA VAL A 624 48.23 32.76 10.37
C VAL A 624 47.30 33.62 11.21
N ARG A 625 46.23 34.12 10.58
CA ARG A 625 45.19 34.92 11.22
C ARG A 625 44.40 34.12 12.26
N ARG A 626 43.95 32.92 11.87
CA ARG A 626 43.18 32.01 12.74
C ARG A 626 43.21 30.58 12.21
N VAL A 627 42.97 29.62 13.09
CA VAL A 627 42.71 28.22 12.72
C VAL A 627 41.33 27.81 13.23
N VAL A 628 40.56 27.20 12.34
CA VAL A 628 39.26 26.62 12.65
C VAL A 628 39.41 25.12 12.70
N VAL A 629 39.17 24.53 13.87
CA VAL A 629 39.23 23.09 14.10
C VAL A 629 37.82 22.60 14.38
N ARG A 630 37.36 21.60 13.61
CA ARG A 630 36.12 20.86 13.87
C ARG A 630 36.44 19.38 13.93
N PRO A 631 36.80 18.86 15.11
CA PRO A 631 37.13 17.45 15.24
C PRO A 631 35.93 16.55 14.90
N PRO A 632 36.19 15.34 14.42
CA PRO A 632 37.50 14.86 13.97
C PRO A 632 37.79 15.19 12.48
N HIS A 633 36.93 15.97 11.81
CA HIS A 633 36.86 16.03 10.35
C HIS A 633 37.61 17.18 9.66
N LEU A 634 37.90 18.30 10.33
CA LEU A 634 38.38 19.49 9.64
C LEU A 634 39.38 20.32 10.45
N VAL A 635 40.46 20.73 9.78
CA VAL A 635 41.30 21.86 10.18
C VAL A 635 41.42 22.84 9.02
N ALA A 636 41.01 24.08 9.22
CA ALA A 636 41.15 25.15 8.23
C ALA A 636 42.04 26.27 8.78
N VAL A 637 43.21 26.43 8.17
CA VAL A 637 44.15 27.52 8.45
C VAL A 637 43.79 28.72 7.57
N VAL A 638 43.53 29.86 8.20
CA VAL A 638 43.20 31.12 7.52
C VAL A 638 44.40 32.04 7.67
N LEU A 639 44.92 32.52 6.55
CA LEU A 639 46.05 33.43 6.48
C LEU A 639 45.55 34.88 6.41
N ASP A 640 46.44 35.83 6.66
CA ASP A 640 46.16 37.26 6.52
C ASP A 640 46.08 37.73 5.05
#